data_AF-A0A819Q7D7-F1
#
_entry.id   AF-A0A819Q7D7-F1
#
_cell.length_a   1.000
_cell.length_b   1.000
_cell.length_c   1.000
_cell.angle_alpha   90.00
_cell.angle_beta   90.00
_cell.angle_gamma   90.00
#
_symmetry.space_group_name_H-M   'P 1'
#
loop_
_entity.id
_entity.type
_entity.pdbx_description
1 polymer ?
#
loop_
_entity_poly.entity_id
_entity_poly.type
_entity_poly.pdbx_seq_one_letter_code
_entity_poly.pdbx_strand_id
1 'polypeptide(L)'
;SSVNAMKMSCLLGQQELEGKRPPMMPGGRTLPSFRPYEYSPRSGDFVDRSFLSGIRPQEYFFHCLIDRAVKTARIGYLRRCLMKHFEGLVVNYDLTVRDSDGSVIQFQYGEDGLAVEKCTYLKEAYYPFLIANQSTILRENEYSRIVDMCGSTKEKPIIKTLKKIRAWRKKTRDLVDDENNLNDSIYLKISDETKIRMTPFINYSRFFDLHTLTNSLKSKDINEARSIMVQTWRNLSDDKRQQYNHGVVKFYSPVTQNYLPASNLGAITERLDDLIRNYITTHGKLDQTNMDKRIFEKMIHFKSLKSCIDPGESVGILAAQSIGEPSTQMTLNTFHFAGRGEMNVTLGVPRLRELLMVASQKVKTPTMEVPILHSSSSLRKAKRLQRRWSRLLFSQVLKNLSIHEKLSLKLNDHKRTYKIEFYFDEKYGKKQLNEIIRSFEIYFIPRLCRSINKKRKELTTSGLLRSAQIRDKITINDSNNKDEQQELVEKDDDDDDDDEDDEQINGEANTAKEKANRNDEKEYDDDDNNNNNNEENETDDEEAIQDNQDEDDQTNTSKITIKEDVIDDDDDDDDDDVPALDISKEEMNNDDEQEVPDNEENNNDEPPSKKAKKINTKTTHMDNMTYNERFGNVCKHADYIRDYIADLENNLWCRLTIIFPATQPRIDLETLIHSEASRTSITSIVGIQNCFITENKEYRSKIKTDSNDIEYILSTEGENINALMTYYQIFDLRRIYTNNIHRMAQIFGIEAANRTLIREINRVFGAYGIEVDYRHLSLLADYMTYEGVYKPCNRLGLRTNASPLQKITFETSTTYLREALLYGEHEELKSPSSRLVTGRMVQCGTGAFDILTKLSS
;
A
#
# COMPACT_ATOMS: atom_id res chain seq x y z
N SER A 1 -23.54 -25.36 15.88
CA SER A 1 -23.16 -25.56 14.46
C SER A 1 -23.13 -27.06 14.16
N SER A 2 -23.10 -27.47 12.89
CA SER A 2 -22.84 -28.87 12.50
C SER A 2 -21.46 -29.35 12.93
N VAL A 3 -20.45 -28.47 12.85
CA VAL A 3 -19.07 -28.75 13.31
C VAL A 3 -19.03 -29.15 14.78
N ASN A 4 -19.73 -28.44 15.67
CA ASN A 4 -19.74 -28.77 17.10
C ASN A 4 -20.37 -30.14 17.35
N ALA A 5 -21.48 -30.47 16.65
CA ALA A 5 -22.07 -31.81 16.73
C ALA A 5 -21.09 -32.89 16.26
N MET A 6 -20.36 -32.65 15.15
CA MET A 6 -19.36 -33.58 14.62
C MET A 6 -18.13 -33.74 15.53
N LYS A 7 -17.68 -32.69 16.22
CA LYS A 7 -16.62 -32.78 17.25
C LYS A 7 -17.10 -33.57 18.49
N MET A 8 -18.38 -33.46 18.84
CA MET A 8 -18.97 -34.18 19.98
C MET A 8 -19.18 -35.67 19.69
N SER A 9 -19.66 -36.04 18.50
CA SER A 9 -19.99 -37.43 18.16
C SER A 9 -18.91 -38.19 17.38
N CYS A 10 -18.26 -37.55 16.40
CA CYS A 10 -17.36 -38.23 15.44
C CYS A 10 -15.88 -38.08 15.80
N LEU A 11 -15.30 -36.88 15.64
CA LEU A 11 -13.88 -36.61 15.92
C LEU A 11 -13.59 -35.10 16.04
N LEU A 12 -12.60 -34.73 16.87
CA LEU A 12 -12.12 -33.35 17.01
C LEU A 12 -11.36 -32.83 15.78
N GLY A 13 -10.63 -33.72 15.08
CA GLY A 13 -9.88 -33.41 13.87
C GLY A 13 -8.49 -32.84 14.11
N GLN A 14 -7.89 -32.28 13.05
CA GLN A 14 -6.67 -31.47 13.13
C GLN A 14 -6.94 -30.25 14.03
N GLN A 15 -6.11 -29.99 15.05
CA GLN A 15 -6.00 -28.63 15.60
C GLN A 15 -4.80 -27.92 14.95
N GLU A 16 -4.86 -26.58 14.91
CA GLU A 16 -3.94 -25.75 14.13
C GLU A 16 -3.56 -24.52 14.97
N LEU A 17 -2.26 -24.32 15.16
CA LEU A 17 -1.69 -23.19 15.90
C LEU A 17 -1.16 -22.18 14.86
N GLU A 18 -1.73 -20.98 14.83
CA GLU A 18 -1.43 -19.93 13.85
C GLU A 18 -1.47 -20.39 12.36
N GLY A 19 -2.37 -21.32 12.03
CA GLY A 19 -2.49 -21.88 10.67
C GLY A 19 -1.40 -22.88 10.30
N LYS A 20 -0.65 -23.37 11.28
CA LYS A 20 0.35 -24.44 11.16
C LYS A 20 -0.02 -25.61 12.08
N ARG A 21 0.61 -26.76 11.86
CA ARG A 21 0.65 -27.83 12.87
C ARG A 21 1.56 -27.43 14.04
N PRO A 22 1.41 -28.02 15.24
CA PRO A 22 2.26 -27.71 16.38
C PRO A 22 3.76 -27.79 16.06
N PRO A 23 4.57 -26.86 16.60
CA PRO A 23 5.99 -26.78 16.30
C PRO A 23 6.73 -28.03 16.75
N MET A 24 7.76 -28.41 15.99
CA MET A 24 8.67 -29.50 16.36
C MET A 24 9.80 -28.95 17.23
N MET A 25 10.02 -29.57 18.39
CA MET A 25 11.19 -29.36 19.25
C MET A 25 12.48 -29.64 18.47
N PRO A 26 13.64 -29.04 18.84
CA PRO A 26 14.92 -29.25 18.13
C PRO A 26 15.34 -30.71 17.96
N GLY A 27 14.92 -31.61 18.87
CA GLY A 27 15.11 -33.06 18.76
C GLY A 27 14.18 -33.78 17.76
N GLY A 28 13.49 -33.04 16.88
CA GLY A 28 12.59 -33.57 15.86
C GLY A 28 11.26 -34.12 16.38
N ARG A 29 10.79 -33.73 17.57
CA ARG A 29 9.57 -34.26 18.21
C ARG A 29 8.53 -33.17 18.42
N THR A 30 7.25 -33.47 18.28
CA THR A 30 6.16 -32.56 18.68
C THR A 30 5.80 -32.69 20.16
N LEU A 31 5.91 -33.90 20.72
CA LEU A 31 5.88 -34.15 22.18
C LEU A 31 6.96 -35.17 22.58
N PRO A 32 7.44 -35.16 23.83
CA PRO A 32 8.44 -36.12 24.31
C PRO A 32 8.03 -37.60 24.11
N SER A 33 6.72 -37.88 24.13
CA SER A 33 6.12 -39.20 23.93
C SER A 33 6.17 -39.73 22.50
N PHE A 34 6.39 -38.87 21.49
CA PHE A 34 6.50 -39.29 20.09
C PHE A 34 7.97 -39.56 19.71
N ARG A 35 8.18 -40.33 18.64
CA ARG A 35 9.53 -40.57 18.11
C ARG A 35 10.04 -39.34 17.33
N PRO A 36 11.37 -39.12 17.24
CA PRO A 36 11.93 -38.13 16.33
C PRO A 36 11.45 -38.36 14.90
N TYR A 37 10.98 -37.29 14.26
CA TYR A 37 10.45 -37.25 12.89
C TYR A 37 9.33 -38.27 12.62
N GLU A 38 8.53 -38.58 13.65
CA GLU A 38 7.35 -39.42 13.49
C GLU A 38 6.31 -38.74 12.58
N TYR A 39 5.96 -39.40 11.48
CA TYR A 39 5.06 -38.92 10.43
C TYR A 39 3.59 -39.36 10.64
N SER A 40 3.22 -39.78 11.85
CA SER A 40 1.84 -40.17 12.13
C SER A 40 0.93 -38.92 12.15
N PRO A 41 -0.34 -38.99 11.69
CA PRO A 41 -1.26 -37.85 11.83
C PRO A 41 -1.37 -37.39 13.29
N ARG A 42 -1.22 -38.33 14.23
CA ARG A 42 -1.31 -38.13 15.68
C ARG A 42 -0.13 -37.36 16.28
N SER A 43 1.11 -37.55 15.78
CA SER A 43 2.24 -36.69 16.16
C SER A 43 2.07 -35.29 15.58
N GLY A 44 1.46 -35.17 14.41
CA GLY A 44 1.06 -33.90 13.78
C GLY A 44 -0.28 -33.32 14.25
N ASP A 45 -0.79 -33.70 15.42
CA ASP A 45 -2.00 -33.15 16.06
C ASP A 45 -3.32 -33.31 15.27
N PHE A 46 -3.51 -34.50 14.68
CA PHE A 46 -4.82 -34.97 14.26
C PHE A 46 -5.46 -35.81 15.37
N VAL A 47 -6.50 -35.25 16.00
CA VAL A 47 -7.27 -35.92 17.06
C VAL A 47 -8.36 -36.81 16.42
N ASP A 48 -8.14 -38.13 16.48
CA ASP A 48 -9.03 -39.15 15.90
C ASP A 48 -10.28 -39.43 16.74
N ARG A 49 -10.32 -38.97 17.99
CA ARG A 49 -11.41 -39.18 18.94
C ARG A 49 -12.38 -38.00 19.04
N SER A 50 -13.57 -38.28 19.54
CA SER A 50 -14.63 -37.32 19.88
C SER A 50 -14.67 -37.03 21.37
N PHE A 51 -15.28 -35.91 21.77
CA PHE A 51 -15.50 -35.62 23.19
C PHE A 51 -16.30 -36.73 23.91
N LEU A 52 -17.29 -37.34 23.24
CA LEU A 52 -18.08 -38.46 23.79
C LEU A 52 -17.25 -39.73 24.07
N SER A 53 -16.11 -39.92 23.38
CA SER A 53 -15.26 -41.11 23.51
C SER A 53 -13.99 -40.88 24.34
N GLY A 54 -13.77 -39.66 24.83
CA GLY A 54 -12.63 -39.28 25.66
C GLY A 54 -11.32 -39.13 24.85
N ILE A 55 -10.75 -37.93 24.87
CA ILE A 55 -9.50 -37.55 24.20
C ILE A 55 -8.30 -38.18 24.95
N ARG A 56 -7.24 -38.61 24.26
CA ARG A 56 -6.05 -39.20 24.93
C ARG A 56 -5.10 -38.10 25.43
N PRO A 57 -4.26 -38.34 26.46
CA PRO A 57 -3.43 -37.28 27.06
C PRO A 57 -2.55 -36.48 26.08
N GLN A 58 -1.99 -37.12 25.05
CA GLN A 58 -1.18 -36.41 24.03
C GLN A 58 -2.03 -35.48 23.15
N GLU A 59 -3.26 -35.88 22.82
CA GLU A 59 -4.22 -35.08 22.04
C GLU A 59 -4.84 -33.97 22.90
N TYR A 60 -5.04 -34.24 24.20
CA TYR A 60 -5.57 -33.28 25.16
C TYR A 60 -4.60 -32.12 25.37
N PHE A 61 -3.30 -32.39 25.53
CA PHE A 61 -2.28 -31.35 25.65
C PHE A 61 -2.30 -30.37 24.46
N PHE A 62 -2.33 -30.87 23.22
CA PHE A 62 -2.43 -30.00 22.04
C PHE A 62 -3.76 -29.22 22.00
N HIS A 63 -4.87 -29.82 22.44
CA HIS A 63 -6.16 -29.13 22.53
C HIS A 63 -6.18 -28.01 23.58
N CYS A 64 -5.39 -28.11 24.65
CA CYS A 64 -5.22 -27.06 25.66
C CYS A 64 -4.37 -25.87 25.18
N LEU A 65 -3.49 -26.05 24.20
CA LEU A 65 -2.68 -24.96 23.61
C LEU A 65 -3.48 -23.97 22.74
N ILE A 66 -4.80 -24.08 22.68
CA ILE A 66 -5.67 -23.13 21.97
C ILE A 66 -5.91 -21.90 22.85
N ASP A 67 -4.91 -21.01 22.87
CA ASP A 67 -4.98 -19.71 23.51
C ASP A 67 -6.15 -18.86 22.97
N ARG A 68 -6.76 -18.08 23.85
CA ARG A 68 -7.87 -17.15 23.59
C ARG A 68 -7.60 -15.73 24.12
N ALA A 69 -6.50 -15.49 24.84
CA ALA A 69 -6.26 -14.29 25.65
C ALA A 69 -5.62 -13.11 24.88
N VAL A 70 -6.00 -12.88 23.61
CA VAL A 70 -5.19 -12.05 22.69
C VAL A 70 -6.02 -10.98 21.94
N LYS A 71 -5.60 -9.71 22.05
CA LYS A 71 -5.93 -8.55 21.17
C LYS A 71 -7.38 -7.99 21.22
N THR A 72 -8.01 -7.89 22.39
CA THR A 72 -9.26 -7.12 22.58
C THR A 72 -9.02 -5.61 22.77
N ALA A 73 -8.11 -5.21 23.67
CA ALA A 73 -7.87 -3.81 24.05
C ALA A 73 -7.60 -2.88 22.85
N ARG A 74 -6.69 -3.29 21.95
CA ARG A 74 -6.24 -2.53 20.77
C ARG A 74 -7.38 -2.13 19.79
N ILE A 75 -8.56 -2.77 19.85
CA ILE A 75 -9.75 -2.41 19.05
C ILE A 75 -10.65 -1.41 19.79
N GLY A 76 -10.67 -1.44 21.12
CA GLY A 76 -11.34 -0.42 21.93
C GLY A 76 -10.80 0.98 21.63
N TYR A 77 -9.48 1.10 21.49
CA TYR A 77 -8.81 2.34 21.07
C TYR A 77 -9.25 2.79 19.66
N LEU A 78 -9.18 1.91 18.65
CA LEU A 78 -9.67 2.19 17.28
C LEU A 78 -11.12 2.71 17.27
N ARG A 79 -12.01 2.09 18.06
CA ARG A 79 -13.41 2.52 18.21
C ARG A 79 -13.53 3.90 18.86
N ARG A 80 -12.73 4.19 19.90
CA ARG A 80 -12.65 5.51 20.57
C ARG A 80 -12.20 6.59 19.59
N CYS A 81 -11.13 6.34 18.84
CA CYS A 81 -10.56 7.30 17.88
C CYS A 81 -11.56 7.67 16.78
N LEU A 82 -12.21 6.68 16.16
CA LEU A 82 -13.26 6.93 15.15
C LEU A 82 -14.44 7.69 15.75
N MET A 83 -14.90 7.33 16.96
CA MET A 83 -15.99 8.03 17.66
C MET A 83 -15.67 9.51 17.88
N LYS A 84 -14.46 9.82 18.34
CA LYS A 84 -14.01 11.19 18.69
C LYS A 84 -13.76 12.10 17.50
N HIS A 85 -13.44 11.54 16.34
CA HIS A 85 -13.43 12.28 15.08
C HIS A 85 -14.86 12.49 14.54
N PHE A 86 -15.75 11.49 14.68
CA PHE A 86 -17.05 11.48 13.99
C PHE A 86 -18.22 12.01 14.83
N GLU A 87 -18.01 12.37 16.10
CA GLU A 87 -19.08 12.84 16.98
C GLU A 87 -19.85 14.05 16.41
N GLY A 88 -19.15 14.96 15.72
CA GLY A 88 -19.73 16.16 15.12
C GLY A 88 -20.45 15.94 13.78
N LEU A 89 -20.35 14.76 13.17
CA LEU A 89 -20.89 14.50 11.82
C LEU A 89 -22.39 14.20 11.85
N VAL A 90 -23.18 15.19 11.44
CA VAL A 90 -24.64 15.20 11.49
C VAL A 90 -25.23 15.54 10.12
N VAL A 91 -26.42 15.01 9.82
CA VAL A 91 -27.20 15.39 8.62
C VAL A 91 -27.95 16.69 8.88
N ASN A 92 -27.74 17.70 8.02
CA ASN A 92 -28.45 18.97 8.10
C ASN A 92 -29.79 18.95 7.34
N TYR A 93 -30.62 19.99 7.55
CA TYR A 93 -31.93 20.14 6.89
C TYR A 93 -31.88 20.29 5.36
N ASP A 94 -30.70 20.50 4.78
CA ASP A 94 -30.42 20.47 3.33
C ASP A 94 -30.00 19.06 2.82
N LEU A 95 -30.02 18.05 3.69
CA LEU A 95 -29.50 16.68 3.52
C LEU A 95 -28.00 16.56 3.27
N THR A 96 -27.23 17.63 3.47
CA THR A 96 -25.75 17.55 3.52
C THR A 96 -25.31 16.94 4.86
N VAL A 97 -24.22 16.18 4.85
CA VAL A 97 -23.53 15.75 6.08
C VAL A 97 -22.44 16.76 6.39
N ARG A 98 -22.46 17.30 7.60
CA ARG A 98 -21.53 18.35 8.05
C ARG A 98 -20.91 18.00 9.38
N ASP A 99 -19.70 18.49 9.62
CA ASP A 99 -19.11 18.54 10.96
C ASP A 99 -19.61 19.78 11.72
N SER A 100 -19.35 19.78 13.03
CA SER A 100 -19.78 20.75 14.02
C SER A 100 -19.23 22.16 13.84
N ASP A 101 -18.19 22.37 13.03
CA ASP A 101 -17.73 23.70 12.60
C ASP A 101 -18.67 24.33 11.55
N GLY A 102 -19.30 23.50 10.73
CA GLY A 102 -20.14 23.85 9.57
C GLY A 102 -19.61 23.34 8.22
N SER A 103 -18.44 22.70 8.20
CA SER A 103 -17.80 22.13 6.99
C SER A 103 -18.61 20.97 6.41
N VAL A 104 -18.73 20.93 5.08
CA VAL A 104 -19.50 19.92 4.36
C VAL A 104 -18.60 18.74 4.00
N ILE A 105 -18.89 17.57 4.57
CA ILE A 105 -18.14 16.32 4.30
C ILE A 105 -18.82 15.51 3.18
N GLN A 106 -20.14 15.49 3.13
CA GLN A 106 -20.90 14.90 2.01
C GLN A 106 -22.05 15.81 1.57
N PHE A 107 -22.25 15.97 0.26
CA PHE A 107 -23.42 16.69 -0.27
C PHE A 107 -24.75 15.95 -0.06
N GLN A 108 -24.69 14.63 0.12
CA GLN A 108 -25.83 13.74 0.32
C GLN A 108 -25.31 12.47 1.00
N TYR A 109 -25.90 12.06 2.13
CA TYR A 109 -25.41 10.92 2.93
C TYR A 109 -25.22 9.66 2.08
N GLY A 110 -23.98 9.19 1.96
CA GLY A 110 -23.62 7.97 1.23
C GLY A 110 -24.05 7.94 -0.25
N GLU A 111 -24.01 9.09 -0.93
CA GLU A 111 -24.43 9.32 -2.32
C GLU A 111 -25.94 9.16 -2.64
N ASP A 112 -26.73 8.43 -1.82
CA ASP A 112 -28.16 8.20 -2.06
C ASP A 112 -29.12 8.88 -1.07
N GLY A 113 -28.63 9.35 0.08
CA GLY A 113 -29.43 10.07 1.08
C GLY A 113 -30.48 9.20 1.77
N LEU A 114 -30.31 7.88 1.73
CA LEU A 114 -31.21 6.92 2.36
C LEU A 114 -30.62 6.36 3.66
N ALA A 115 -31.47 6.11 4.64
CA ALA A 115 -31.06 5.50 5.90
C ALA A 115 -30.87 3.99 5.75
N VAL A 116 -29.84 3.44 6.39
CA VAL A 116 -29.35 2.07 6.16
C VAL A 116 -30.40 1.04 6.61
N GLU A 117 -31.01 1.26 7.77
CA GLU A 117 -32.05 0.44 8.40
C GLU A 117 -33.40 0.54 7.66
N LYS A 118 -33.75 1.72 7.10
CA LYS A 118 -34.93 1.87 6.23
C LYS A 118 -34.74 1.18 4.87
N CYS A 119 -33.50 1.02 4.40
CA CYS A 119 -33.15 0.55 3.05
C CYS A 119 -33.35 -0.94 2.77
N THR A 120 -33.42 -1.82 3.79
CA THR A 120 -33.38 -3.29 3.61
C THR A 120 -34.30 -3.84 2.52
N TYR A 121 -35.55 -3.36 2.47
CA TYR A 121 -36.57 -3.81 1.52
C TYR A 121 -36.47 -3.19 0.11
N LEU A 122 -35.54 -2.26 -0.14
CA LEU A 122 -35.29 -1.69 -1.48
C LEU A 122 -34.37 -2.57 -2.35
N LYS A 123 -33.84 -3.69 -1.82
CA LYS A 123 -33.11 -4.70 -2.61
C LYS A 123 -34.11 -5.53 -3.44
N GLU A 124 -33.75 -5.85 -4.69
CA GLU A 124 -34.63 -6.53 -5.67
C GLU A 124 -35.26 -7.83 -5.15
N ALA A 125 -34.52 -8.60 -4.34
CA ALA A 125 -34.99 -9.84 -3.71
C ALA A 125 -36.23 -9.66 -2.79
N TYR A 126 -36.50 -8.46 -2.29
CA TYR A 126 -37.65 -8.15 -1.43
C TYR A 126 -38.82 -7.48 -2.18
N TYR A 127 -38.68 -7.19 -3.48
CA TYR A 127 -39.78 -6.64 -4.28
C TYR A 127 -41.04 -7.53 -4.31
N PRO A 128 -40.97 -8.89 -4.36
CA PRO A 128 -42.15 -9.74 -4.21
C PRO A 128 -42.87 -9.54 -2.87
N PHE A 129 -42.12 -9.34 -1.77
CA PHE A 129 -42.68 -9.09 -0.44
C PHE A 129 -43.35 -7.71 -0.36
N LEU A 130 -42.79 -6.67 -0.99
CA LEU A 130 -43.44 -5.36 -1.09
C LEU A 130 -44.73 -5.43 -1.92
N ILE A 131 -44.73 -6.18 -3.03
CA ILE A 131 -45.91 -6.37 -3.89
C ILE A 131 -47.03 -7.07 -3.12
N ALA A 132 -46.73 -8.14 -2.38
CA ALA A 132 -47.71 -8.84 -1.55
C ALA A 132 -48.33 -7.96 -0.45
N ASN A 133 -47.62 -6.93 0.02
CA ASN A 133 -48.04 -6.02 1.09
C ASN A 133 -48.45 -4.61 0.59
N GLN A 134 -48.70 -4.45 -0.71
CA GLN A 134 -48.97 -3.17 -1.37
C GLN A 134 -50.00 -2.29 -0.64
N SER A 135 -51.14 -2.86 -0.22
CA SER A 135 -52.24 -2.14 0.43
C SER A 135 -51.85 -1.54 1.79
N THR A 136 -50.94 -2.19 2.51
CA THR A 136 -50.39 -1.69 3.79
C THR A 136 -49.37 -0.58 3.58
N ILE A 137 -48.66 -0.58 2.45
CA ILE A 137 -47.63 0.40 2.08
C ILE A 137 -48.29 1.67 1.51
N LEU A 138 -49.15 1.52 0.51
CA LEU A 138 -49.87 2.60 -0.18
C LEU A 138 -51.22 2.88 0.49
N ARG A 139 -51.20 3.26 1.77
CA ARG A 139 -52.39 3.81 2.44
C ARG A 139 -52.76 5.13 1.78
N GLU A 140 -53.93 5.20 1.12
CA GLU A 140 -54.34 6.38 0.35
C GLU A 140 -54.31 7.68 1.18
N ASN A 141 -54.73 7.60 2.45
CA ASN A 141 -54.74 8.71 3.41
C ASN A 141 -53.34 9.24 3.80
N GLU A 142 -52.27 8.45 3.65
CA GLU A 142 -50.90 8.91 3.87
C GLU A 142 -50.25 9.35 2.56
N TYR A 143 -50.53 8.63 1.47
CA TYR A 143 -50.03 8.97 0.13
C TYR A 143 -50.53 10.34 -0.33
N SER A 144 -51.81 10.67 -0.13
CA SER A 144 -52.37 12.00 -0.45
C SER A 144 -51.67 13.10 0.32
N ARG A 145 -51.68 13.04 1.65
CA ARG A 145 -51.01 14.01 2.55
C ARG A 145 -49.55 14.28 2.15
N ILE A 146 -48.79 13.21 1.85
CA ILE A 146 -47.38 13.34 1.47
C ILE A 146 -47.23 13.95 0.07
N VAL A 147 -48.07 13.60 -0.91
CA VAL A 147 -48.06 14.24 -2.25
C VAL A 147 -48.47 15.71 -2.20
N ASP A 148 -49.40 16.07 -1.32
CA ASP A 148 -49.84 17.44 -1.10
C ASP A 148 -48.71 18.28 -0.45
N MET A 149 -48.02 17.74 0.56
CA MET A 149 -46.84 18.38 1.17
C MET A 149 -45.63 18.47 0.24
N CYS A 150 -45.36 17.44 -0.58
CA CYS A 150 -44.21 17.40 -1.50
C CYS A 150 -44.43 18.19 -2.81
N GLY A 151 -45.61 18.74 -3.06
CA GLY A 151 -45.86 19.61 -4.21
C GLY A 151 -45.84 18.90 -5.57
N SER A 152 -46.93 18.17 -5.87
CA SER A 152 -47.23 17.43 -7.12
C SER A 152 -46.72 18.02 -8.46
N THR A 153 -46.58 19.35 -8.57
CA THR A 153 -46.05 20.04 -9.77
C THR A 153 -44.71 19.53 -10.32
N LYS A 154 -43.83 18.96 -9.49
CA LYS A 154 -42.44 18.57 -9.89
C LYS A 154 -42.27 17.14 -10.40
N GLU A 155 -43.25 16.24 -10.28
CA GLU A 155 -43.12 14.83 -10.74
C GLU A 155 -42.81 14.75 -12.26
N LYS A 156 -43.51 15.56 -13.07
CA LYS A 156 -43.40 15.55 -14.54
C LYS A 156 -42.00 15.94 -15.07
N PRO A 157 -41.34 17.02 -14.61
CA PRO A 157 -39.96 17.32 -15.03
C PRO A 157 -38.95 16.27 -14.52
N ILE A 158 -39.11 15.72 -13.31
CA ILE A 158 -38.24 14.66 -12.75
C ILE A 158 -38.24 13.41 -13.65
N ILE A 159 -39.42 12.93 -14.06
CA ILE A 159 -39.54 11.80 -14.98
C ILE A 159 -38.95 12.12 -16.37
N LYS A 160 -38.98 13.39 -16.81
CA LYS A 160 -38.31 13.83 -18.05
C LYS A 160 -36.77 13.83 -17.91
N THR A 161 -36.21 14.20 -16.76
CA THR A 161 -34.75 14.12 -16.51
C THR A 161 -34.27 12.68 -16.43
N LEU A 162 -34.95 11.79 -15.70
CA LEU A 162 -34.64 10.35 -15.66
C LEU A 162 -34.61 9.73 -17.08
N LYS A 163 -35.60 10.07 -17.93
CA LYS A 163 -35.63 9.58 -19.33
C LYS A 163 -34.47 10.11 -20.18
N LYS A 164 -34.02 11.36 -19.98
CA LYS A 164 -32.84 11.91 -20.67
C LYS A 164 -31.55 11.23 -20.21
N ILE A 165 -31.37 11.09 -18.90
CA ILE A 165 -30.25 10.39 -18.27
C ILE A 165 -30.17 8.95 -18.79
N ARG A 166 -31.28 8.20 -18.83
CA ARG A 166 -31.32 6.82 -19.32
C ARG A 166 -31.02 6.72 -20.82
N ALA A 167 -31.52 7.64 -21.64
CA ALA A 167 -31.22 7.68 -23.07
C ALA A 167 -29.72 8.02 -23.34
N TRP A 168 -29.14 8.92 -22.55
CA TRP A 168 -27.72 9.25 -22.59
C TRP A 168 -26.85 8.08 -22.11
N ARG A 169 -27.18 7.46 -20.97
CA ARG A 169 -26.54 6.24 -20.46
C ARG A 169 -26.57 5.10 -21.47
N LYS A 170 -27.73 4.84 -22.11
CA LYS A 170 -27.82 3.80 -23.14
C LYS A 170 -26.90 4.13 -24.33
N LYS A 171 -27.00 5.33 -24.92
CA LYS A 171 -26.12 5.72 -26.04
C LYS A 171 -24.63 5.61 -25.68
N THR A 172 -24.28 5.97 -24.44
CA THR A 172 -22.91 5.87 -23.91
C THR A 172 -22.46 4.42 -23.74
N ARG A 173 -23.37 3.52 -23.34
CA ARG A 173 -23.11 2.09 -23.20
C ARG A 173 -23.00 1.38 -24.54
N ASP A 174 -23.93 1.61 -25.46
CA ASP A 174 -23.94 1.00 -26.79
C ASP A 174 -22.58 1.26 -27.50
N LEU A 175 -22.02 2.47 -27.35
CA LEU A 175 -20.71 2.86 -27.88
C LEU A 175 -19.50 2.14 -27.24
N VAL A 176 -19.62 1.64 -26.01
CA VAL A 176 -18.55 0.93 -25.27
C VAL A 176 -18.67 -0.58 -25.43
N ASP A 177 -19.90 -1.12 -25.49
CA ASP A 177 -20.12 -2.54 -25.70
C ASP A 177 -19.74 -2.95 -27.16
N ASP A 178 -19.83 -2.04 -28.14
CA ASP A 178 -19.33 -2.22 -29.52
C ASP A 178 -17.79 -2.35 -29.62
N GLU A 179 -17.01 -1.83 -28.65
CA GLU A 179 -15.54 -1.94 -28.64
C GLU A 179 -15.07 -3.41 -28.52
N ASN A 180 -15.81 -4.23 -27.78
CA ASN A 180 -15.45 -5.64 -27.52
C ASN A 180 -15.54 -6.54 -28.77
N ASN A 181 -16.13 -6.06 -29.86
CA ASN A 181 -16.33 -6.83 -31.10
C ASN A 181 -15.32 -6.48 -32.22
N LEU A 182 -14.34 -5.58 -31.98
CA LEU A 182 -13.55 -5.02 -33.08
C LEU A 182 -12.12 -5.55 -33.20
N ASN A 183 -11.90 -6.40 -34.21
CA ASN A 183 -10.56 -6.74 -34.70
C ASN A 183 -9.85 -5.51 -35.32
N ASP A 184 -8.52 -5.46 -35.16
CA ASP A 184 -7.54 -4.77 -36.01
C ASP A 184 -7.94 -3.46 -36.71
N SER A 185 -8.15 -2.38 -35.94
CA SER A 185 -8.09 -1.00 -36.46
C SER A 185 -7.62 0.05 -35.43
N ILE A 186 -6.60 -0.32 -34.65
CA ILE A 186 -5.94 0.55 -33.67
C ILE A 186 -5.38 1.82 -34.37
N TYR A 187 -5.42 2.96 -33.68
CA TYR A 187 -4.96 4.31 -34.07
C TYR A 187 -5.93 5.22 -34.86
N LEU A 188 -7.09 4.76 -35.37
CA LEU A 188 -8.03 5.64 -36.10
C LEU A 188 -9.41 5.86 -35.45
N LYS A 189 -9.78 5.12 -34.39
CA LYS A 189 -11.07 5.25 -33.67
C LYS A 189 -11.02 5.94 -32.30
N ILE A 190 -9.81 6.24 -31.80
CA ILE A 190 -9.57 7.03 -30.57
C ILE A 190 -10.24 8.43 -30.64
N SER A 191 -10.54 8.89 -31.86
CA SER A 191 -11.30 10.08 -32.21
C SER A 191 -12.74 10.12 -31.70
N ASP A 192 -13.38 8.98 -31.40
CA ASP A 192 -14.74 8.91 -30.84
C ASP A 192 -14.76 8.45 -29.38
N GLU A 193 -13.92 7.48 -28.98
CA GLU A 193 -13.71 7.09 -27.57
C GLU A 193 -13.46 8.30 -26.66
N THR A 194 -12.55 9.19 -27.09
CA THR A 194 -12.12 10.34 -26.26
C THR A 194 -13.24 11.36 -26.02
N LYS A 195 -14.29 11.39 -26.85
CA LYS A 195 -15.43 12.33 -26.70
C LYS A 195 -16.37 11.96 -25.54
N ILE A 196 -16.45 10.67 -25.20
CA ILE A 196 -17.41 10.12 -24.23
C ILE A 196 -17.03 10.51 -22.79
N ARG A 197 -15.73 10.49 -22.47
CA ARG A 197 -15.19 10.81 -21.14
C ARG A 197 -14.39 12.12 -21.09
N MET A 198 -14.35 12.89 -22.17
CA MET A 198 -13.82 14.26 -22.15
C MET A 198 -14.69 15.14 -21.26
N THR A 199 -14.19 15.52 -20.09
CA THR A 199 -14.66 16.74 -19.43
C THR A 199 -14.08 17.95 -20.17
N PRO A 200 -14.65 19.16 -20.03
CA PRO A 200 -14.07 20.37 -20.61
C PRO A 200 -12.64 20.63 -20.12
N PHE A 201 -12.32 20.22 -18.89
CA PHE A 201 -10.96 20.26 -18.34
C PHE A 201 -10.01 19.24 -19.00
N ILE A 202 -10.45 18.00 -19.27
CA ILE A 202 -9.66 17.01 -20.02
C ILE A 202 -9.45 17.47 -21.47
N ASN A 203 -10.42 18.18 -22.06
CA ASN A 203 -10.24 18.79 -23.37
C ASN A 203 -9.19 19.92 -23.31
N TYR A 204 -9.28 20.81 -22.32
CA TYR A 204 -8.29 21.87 -22.06
C TYR A 204 -6.86 21.31 -21.85
N SER A 205 -6.69 20.28 -21.02
CA SER A 205 -5.37 19.69 -20.73
C SER A 205 -4.70 19.01 -21.93
N ARG A 206 -5.44 18.73 -23.03
CA ARG A 206 -4.86 18.27 -24.30
C ARG A 206 -4.23 19.41 -25.11
N PHE A 207 -4.62 20.66 -24.85
CA PHE A 207 -4.08 21.87 -25.49
C PHE A 207 -3.13 22.65 -24.59
N PHE A 208 -2.95 22.23 -23.34
CA PHE A 208 -2.03 22.84 -22.38
C PHE A 208 -0.67 22.15 -22.47
N ASP A 209 0.36 22.87 -22.94
CA ASP A 209 1.71 22.31 -23.07
C ASP A 209 2.43 22.22 -21.72
N LEU A 210 2.22 21.09 -21.05
CA LEU A 210 2.86 20.75 -19.78
C LEU A 210 4.38 20.62 -19.91
N HIS A 211 4.93 20.27 -21.08
CA HIS A 211 6.37 20.09 -21.28
C HIS A 211 7.10 21.44 -21.32
N THR A 212 6.57 22.41 -22.08
CA THR A 212 7.12 23.77 -22.10
C THR A 212 7.03 24.42 -20.71
N LEU A 213 5.94 24.20 -19.97
CA LEU A 213 5.84 24.70 -18.58
C LEU A 213 6.85 24.01 -17.64
N THR A 214 6.96 22.67 -17.67
CA THR A 214 7.89 21.93 -16.79
C THR A 214 9.35 22.30 -17.06
N ASN A 215 9.72 22.57 -18.31
CA ASN A 215 11.05 23.07 -18.67
C ASN A 215 11.31 24.53 -18.23
N SER A 216 10.25 25.29 -17.94
CA SER A 216 10.33 26.68 -17.45
C SER A 216 10.35 26.78 -15.91
N LEU A 217 10.07 25.69 -15.19
CA LEU A 217 10.12 25.63 -13.73
C LEU A 217 11.52 25.26 -13.24
N LYS A 218 11.98 25.93 -12.16
CA LYS A 218 13.30 25.67 -11.57
C LYS A 218 13.42 24.24 -11.01
N SER A 219 12.32 23.74 -10.43
CA SER A 219 12.16 22.41 -9.83
C SER A 219 12.22 21.26 -10.85
N LYS A 220 11.73 21.52 -12.07
CA LYS A 220 11.30 20.50 -13.06
C LYS A 220 10.17 19.59 -12.54
N ASP A 221 9.45 19.98 -11.49
CA ASP A 221 8.43 19.14 -10.88
C ASP A 221 7.13 19.11 -11.69
N ILE A 222 6.81 17.92 -12.20
CA ILE A 222 5.61 17.66 -12.99
C ILE A 222 4.34 17.95 -12.17
N ASN A 223 4.39 17.79 -10.85
CA ASN A 223 3.26 18.05 -9.96
C ASN A 223 3.00 19.55 -9.77
N GLU A 224 4.04 20.38 -9.72
CA GLU A 224 3.92 21.84 -9.72
C GLU A 224 3.30 22.34 -11.04
N ALA A 225 3.80 21.84 -12.18
CA ALA A 225 3.24 22.14 -13.51
C ALA A 225 1.75 21.74 -13.64
N ARG A 226 1.35 20.59 -13.06
CA ARG A 226 -0.05 20.15 -12.99
C ARG A 226 -0.91 21.05 -12.10
N SER A 227 -0.39 21.48 -10.95
CA SER A 227 -1.08 22.41 -10.05
C SER A 227 -1.36 23.73 -10.76
N ILE A 228 -0.37 24.29 -11.45
CA ILE A 228 -0.51 25.50 -12.27
C ILE A 228 -1.57 25.32 -13.36
N MET A 229 -1.61 24.19 -14.07
CA MET A 229 -2.64 23.88 -15.07
C MET A 229 -4.07 23.82 -14.48
N VAL A 230 -4.22 23.34 -13.24
CA VAL A 230 -5.50 23.37 -12.51
C VAL A 230 -5.86 24.80 -12.10
N GLN A 231 -4.87 25.58 -11.64
CA GLN A 231 -5.02 26.99 -11.26
C GLN A 231 -5.46 27.85 -12.45
N THR A 232 -4.85 27.68 -13.63
CA THR A 232 -5.23 28.41 -14.85
C THR A 232 -6.63 28.01 -15.34
N TRP A 233 -7.04 26.75 -15.20
CA TRP A 233 -8.41 26.33 -15.47
C TRP A 233 -9.43 26.93 -14.48
N ARG A 234 -9.09 27.01 -13.19
CA ARG A 234 -9.91 27.65 -12.15
C ARG A 234 -10.06 29.17 -12.37
N ASN A 235 -9.04 29.82 -12.95
CA ASN A 235 -9.03 31.26 -13.22
C ASN A 235 -9.58 31.63 -14.62
N LEU A 236 -9.86 30.66 -15.50
CA LEU A 236 -10.47 30.91 -16.81
C LEU A 236 -11.96 31.30 -16.69
N SER A 237 -12.37 32.34 -17.43
CA SER A 237 -13.77 32.78 -17.49
C SER A 237 -14.67 31.77 -18.18
N ASP A 238 -15.96 31.72 -17.81
CA ASP A 238 -16.88 30.69 -18.28
C ASP A 238 -17.12 30.74 -19.80
N ASP A 239 -17.06 31.91 -20.44
CA ASP A 239 -17.12 32.02 -21.91
C ASP A 239 -15.94 31.32 -22.60
N LYS A 240 -14.75 31.34 -21.99
CA LYS A 240 -13.59 30.61 -22.48
C LYS A 240 -13.71 29.12 -22.17
N ARG A 241 -14.20 28.74 -20.97
CA ARG A 241 -14.51 27.32 -20.64
C ARG A 241 -15.51 26.72 -21.61
N GLN A 242 -16.51 27.49 -22.05
CA GLN A 242 -17.51 27.04 -23.02
C GLN A 242 -16.92 26.65 -24.38
N GLN A 243 -15.79 27.23 -24.80
CA GLN A 243 -15.10 26.84 -26.03
C GLN A 243 -14.63 25.38 -25.97
N TYR A 244 -14.15 24.93 -24.79
CA TYR A 244 -13.72 23.56 -24.54
C TYR A 244 -14.89 22.56 -24.37
N ASN A 245 -16.15 23.00 -24.44
CA ASN A 245 -17.30 22.09 -24.59
C ASN A 245 -17.41 21.53 -26.02
N HIS A 246 -16.69 22.06 -27.01
CA HIS A 246 -16.75 21.54 -28.37
C HIS A 246 -16.19 20.12 -28.45
N GLY A 247 -16.99 19.17 -28.95
CA GLY A 247 -16.68 17.74 -28.99
C GLY A 247 -16.96 16.96 -27.70
N VAL A 248 -17.33 17.63 -26.59
CA VAL A 248 -17.73 16.98 -25.33
C VAL A 248 -19.14 16.39 -25.46
N VAL A 249 -19.34 15.13 -25.09
CA VAL A 249 -20.69 14.57 -24.96
C VAL A 249 -21.40 15.25 -23.78
N LYS A 250 -22.56 15.86 -24.04
CA LYS A 250 -23.34 16.58 -23.01
C LYS A 250 -23.74 15.66 -21.85
N PHE A 251 -23.07 15.84 -20.73
CA PHE A 251 -23.40 15.22 -19.44
C PHE A 251 -24.76 15.70 -18.93
N TYR A 252 -25.41 14.85 -18.12
CA TYR A 252 -26.62 15.18 -17.37
C TYR A 252 -26.35 14.92 -15.89
N SER A 253 -26.49 15.96 -15.06
CA SER A 253 -26.44 15.82 -13.61
C SER A 253 -27.46 14.79 -13.09
N PRO A 254 -27.12 14.05 -12.02
CA PRO A 254 -28.08 13.22 -11.30
C PRO A 254 -29.33 13.98 -10.87
N VAL A 255 -30.44 13.26 -10.73
CA VAL A 255 -31.73 13.86 -10.34
C VAL A 255 -31.66 14.43 -8.93
N THR A 256 -30.99 13.74 -7.99
CA THR A 256 -30.89 14.15 -6.58
C THR A 256 -30.14 15.48 -6.42
N GLN A 257 -29.17 15.79 -7.28
CA GLN A 257 -28.47 17.08 -7.32
C GLN A 257 -29.41 18.26 -7.66
N ASN A 258 -30.51 18.01 -8.37
CA ASN A 258 -31.46 19.04 -8.83
C ASN A 258 -32.78 19.05 -8.04
N TYR A 259 -33.09 17.95 -7.36
CA TYR A 259 -34.36 17.74 -6.65
C TYR A 259 -34.08 16.98 -5.35
N LEU A 260 -34.25 17.66 -4.21
CA LEU A 260 -34.03 17.09 -2.88
C LEU A 260 -34.94 15.84 -2.67
N PRO A 261 -34.38 14.64 -2.41
CA PRO A 261 -35.17 13.41 -2.33
C PRO A 261 -36.32 13.46 -1.33
N ALA A 262 -36.07 13.96 -0.11
CA ALA A 262 -37.06 14.04 0.97
C ALA A 262 -38.25 14.98 0.67
N SER A 263 -38.18 15.83 -0.36
CA SER A 263 -39.25 16.78 -0.72
C SER A 263 -39.87 16.53 -2.09
N ASN A 264 -39.33 15.62 -2.92
CA ASN A 264 -39.74 15.48 -4.32
C ASN A 264 -40.00 14.01 -4.68
N LEU A 265 -41.27 13.60 -4.74
CA LEU A 265 -41.63 12.22 -5.08
C LEU A 265 -41.06 11.82 -6.47
N GLY A 266 -40.32 10.71 -6.50
CA GLY A 266 -39.64 10.21 -7.71
C GLY A 266 -38.24 10.79 -7.95
N ALA A 267 -37.71 11.64 -7.08
CA ALA A 267 -36.31 12.05 -7.10
C ALA A 267 -35.39 10.93 -6.54
N ILE A 268 -35.33 9.81 -7.27
CA ILE A 268 -34.55 8.62 -6.92
C ILE A 268 -33.16 8.63 -7.56
N THR A 269 -32.24 7.85 -7.00
CA THR A 269 -30.92 7.61 -7.60
C THR A 269 -31.03 6.75 -8.87
N GLU A 270 -30.05 6.92 -9.76
CA GLU A 270 -30.03 6.24 -11.06
C GLU A 270 -29.95 4.71 -10.90
N ARG A 271 -29.22 4.23 -9.88
CA ARG A 271 -29.15 2.81 -9.50
C ARG A 271 -30.52 2.24 -9.09
N LEU A 272 -31.37 3.04 -8.45
CA LEU A 272 -32.70 2.60 -8.05
C LEU A 272 -33.67 2.56 -9.24
N ASP A 273 -33.61 3.51 -10.18
CA ASP A 273 -34.32 3.36 -11.47
C ASP A 273 -33.83 2.12 -12.22
N ASP A 274 -32.51 1.87 -12.34
CA ASP A 274 -31.99 0.67 -12.98
C ASP A 274 -32.56 -0.63 -12.35
N LEU A 275 -32.59 -0.75 -11.02
CA LEU A 275 -33.19 -1.90 -10.31
C LEU A 275 -34.70 -2.03 -10.58
N ILE A 276 -35.46 -0.94 -10.51
CA ILE A 276 -36.89 -0.93 -10.85
C ILE A 276 -37.12 -1.37 -12.31
N ARG A 277 -36.28 -0.90 -13.24
CA ARG A 277 -36.38 -1.23 -14.68
C ARG A 277 -36.06 -2.68 -14.95
N ASN A 278 -35.00 -3.21 -14.34
CA ASN A 278 -34.61 -4.62 -14.49
C ASN A 278 -35.76 -5.53 -14.05
N TYR A 279 -36.29 -5.31 -12.84
CA TYR A 279 -37.38 -6.11 -12.29
C TYR A 279 -38.68 -6.04 -13.12
N ILE A 280 -39.06 -4.85 -13.62
CA ILE A 280 -40.24 -4.69 -14.51
C ILE A 280 -40.06 -5.38 -15.87
N THR A 281 -38.80 -5.65 -16.26
CA THR A 281 -38.43 -6.30 -17.53
C THR A 281 -38.34 -7.82 -17.39
N THR A 282 -37.79 -8.34 -16.28
CA THR A 282 -37.77 -9.77 -15.96
C THR A 282 -39.16 -10.28 -15.53
N HIS A 283 -39.80 -9.61 -14.57
CA HIS A 283 -41.12 -9.95 -14.04
C HIS A 283 -42.21 -9.18 -14.80
N GLY A 284 -42.34 -9.50 -16.09
CA GLY A 284 -43.17 -8.76 -17.05
C GLY A 284 -44.66 -8.63 -16.67
N LYS A 285 -45.17 -9.58 -15.88
CA LYS A 285 -46.35 -9.45 -15.01
C LYS A 285 -45.83 -9.51 -13.57
N LEU A 286 -46.22 -8.59 -12.71
CA LEU A 286 -45.63 -8.37 -11.38
C LEU A 286 -46.13 -9.36 -10.30
N ASP A 287 -45.95 -10.65 -10.59
CA ASP A 287 -46.16 -11.86 -9.76
C ASP A 287 -47.42 -11.96 -8.87
N GLN A 288 -48.24 -12.98 -9.19
CA GLN A 288 -49.47 -13.48 -8.53
C GLN A 288 -50.63 -12.46 -8.34
N THR A 289 -50.34 -11.25 -7.90
CA THR A 289 -51.30 -10.16 -7.61
C THR A 289 -51.83 -9.43 -8.84
N ASN A 290 -51.23 -9.67 -10.02
CA ASN A 290 -51.59 -9.06 -11.31
C ASN A 290 -51.44 -7.51 -11.33
N MET A 291 -50.49 -6.99 -10.55
CA MET A 291 -50.25 -5.56 -10.31
C MET A 291 -49.81 -4.75 -11.55
N ASP A 292 -50.26 -3.49 -11.64
CA ASP A 292 -49.84 -2.55 -12.70
C ASP A 292 -48.46 -1.94 -12.43
N LYS A 293 -47.69 -1.80 -13.51
CA LYS A 293 -46.31 -1.28 -13.53
C LYS A 293 -46.22 0.14 -12.99
N ARG A 294 -47.23 0.99 -13.22
CA ARG A 294 -47.22 2.38 -12.70
C ARG A 294 -47.48 2.42 -11.20
N ILE A 295 -48.29 1.50 -10.67
CA ILE A 295 -48.57 1.41 -9.24
C ILE A 295 -47.33 0.86 -8.51
N PHE A 296 -46.63 -0.11 -9.10
CA PHE A 296 -45.33 -0.58 -8.60
C PHE A 296 -44.26 0.53 -8.61
N GLU A 297 -44.08 1.26 -9.71
CA GLU A 297 -43.17 2.42 -9.76
C GLU A 297 -43.47 3.43 -8.63
N LYS A 298 -44.74 3.81 -8.45
CA LYS A 298 -45.18 4.70 -7.37
C LYS A 298 -44.94 4.12 -5.97
N MET A 299 -45.17 2.83 -5.77
CA MET A 299 -44.93 2.16 -4.49
C MET A 299 -43.45 2.23 -4.10
N ILE A 300 -42.53 1.95 -5.03
CA ILE A 300 -41.09 2.03 -4.76
C ILE A 300 -40.64 3.48 -4.59
N HIS A 301 -41.14 4.44 -5.39
CA HIS A 301 -40.85 5.87 -5.17
C HIS A 301 -41.32 6.35 -3.78
N PHE A 302 -42.51 5.92 -3.33
CA PHE A 302 -43.05 6.27 -2.01
C PHE A 302 -42.29 5.60 -0.86
N LYS A 303 -41.89 4.33 -1.02
CA LYS A 303 -41.01 3.65 -0.05
C LYS A 303 -39.62 4.31 -0.02
N SER A 304 -39.06 4.71 -1.15
CA SER A 304 -37.78 5.44 -1.21
C SER A 304 -37.86 6.78 -0.47
N LEU A 305 -38.93 7.56 -0.69
CA LEU A 305 -39.20 8.81 0.01
C LEU A 305 -39.27 8.59 1.54
N LYS A 306 -40.05 7.60 1.99
CA LYS A 306 -40.10 7.14 3.39
C LYS A 306 -38.83 6.42 3.90
N SER A 307 -37.78 6.32 3.10
CA SER A 307 -36.49 5.71 3.48
C SER A 307 -35.34 6.70 3.42
N CYS A 308 -35.61 8.00 3.23
CA CYS A 308 -34.60 9.03 3.38
C CYS A 308 -34.02 9.04 4.82
N ILE A 309 -32.78 9.50 4.92
CA ILE A 309 -32.13 9.84 6.19
C ILE A 309 -32.85 11.06 6.82
N ASP A 310 -32.98 11.11 8.14
CA ASP A 310 -33.71 12.21 8.81
C ASP A 310 -32.76 13.35 9.20
N PRO A 311 -33.12 14.63 9.02
CA PRO A 311 -32.31 15.75 9.51
C PRO A 311 -32.09 15.71 11.03
N GLY A 312 -30.86 16.02 11.45
CA GLY A 312 -30.38 15.87 12.82
C GLY A 312 -29.73 14.51 13.12
N GLU A 313 -29.80 13.53 12.21
CA GLU A 313 -29.28 12.18 12.46
C GLU A 313 -27.74 12.14 12.51
N SER A 314 -27.18 11.58 13.60
CA SER A 314 -25.74 11.51 13.90
C SER A 314 -25.03 10.40 13.12
N VAL A 315 -25.03 10.50 11.79
CA VAL A 315 -24.50 9.48 10.87
C VAL A 315 -23.02 9.14 11.09
N GLY A 316 -22.22 10.06 11.64
CA GLY A 316 -20.83 9.78 12.03
C GLY A 316 -20.73 8.76 13.15
N ILE A 317 -21.47 8.96 14.25
CA ILE A 317 -21.49 8.03 15.38
C ILE A 317 -21.95 6.64 14.91
N LEU A 318 -22.95 6.57 14.04
CA LEU A 318 -23.40 5.31 13.43
C LEU A 318 -22.29 4.66 12.58
N ALA A 319 -21.60 5.42 11.72
CA ALA A 319 -20.49 4.89 10.92
C ALA A 319 -19.32 4.39 11.79
N ALA A 320 -18.93 5.13 12.83
CA ALA A 320 -17.88 4.75 13.76
C ALA A 320 -18.24 3.45 14.53
N GLN A 321 -19.51 3.25 14.89
CA GLN A 321 -19.99 2.01 15.50
C GLN A 321 -20.01 0.85 14.49
N SER A 322 -20.60 1.04 13.32
CA SER A 322 -20.68 0.04 12.23
C SER A 322 -19.32 -0.45 11.71
N ILE A 323 -18.23 0.25 12.03
CA ILE A 323 -16.86 -0.11 11.66
C ILE A 323 -16.09 -0.64 12.89
N GLY A 324 -16.16 0.08 14.02
CA GLY A 324 -15.43 -0.27 15.24
C GLY A 324 -15.98 -1.50 15.98
N GLU A 325 -17.27 -1.79 15.89
CA GLU A 325 -17.86 -2.97 16.56
C GLU A 325 -17.60 -4.28 15.81
N PRO A 326 -17.86 -4.42 14.49
CA PRO A 326 -17.53 -5.65 13.77
C PRO A 326 -16.02 -5.95 13.74
N SER A 327 -15.17 -4.93 13.87
CA SER A 327 -13.72 -5.11 14.05
C SER A 327 -13.39 -6.05 15.21
N THR A 328 -14.13 -6.02 16.32
CA THR A 328 -13.92 -6.92 17.47
C THR A 328 -14.04 -8.40 17.10
N GLN A 329 -14.92 -8.72 16.14
CA GLN A 329 -15.11 -10.08 15.64
C GLN A 329 -13.93 -10.55 14.80
N MET A 330 -13.16 -9.64 14.18
CA MET A 330 -11.97 -9.99 13.40
C MET A 330 -10.86 -10.58 14.28
N THR A 331 -10.65 -10.07 15.50
CA THR A 331 -9.71 -10.68 16.46
C THR A 331 -10.08 -12.13 16.75
N LEU A 332 -11.35 -12.40 17.07
CA LEU A 332 -11.83 -13.75 17.38
C LEU A 332 -11.80 -14.68 16.16
N ASN A 333 -12.29 -14.21 15.01
CA ASN A 333 -12.38 -14.99 13.78
C ASN A 333 -11.01 -15.28 13.14
N THR A 334 -9.96 -14.50 13.46
CA THR A 334 -8.57 -14.76 13.00
C THR A 334 -8.13 -16.18 13.37
N PHE A 335 -8.46 -16.65 14.57
CA PHE A 335 -8.15 -18.03 15.00
C PHE A 335 -9.05 -19.07 14.32
N HIS A 336 -10.33 -18.77 14.07
CA HIS A 336 -11.25 -19.70 13.40
C HIS A 336 -11.00 -19.89 11.90
N PHE A 337 -10.33 -18.94 11.23
CA PHE A 337 -9.98 -19.04 9.81
C PHE A 337 -8.49 -19.32 9.53
N ALA A 338 -7.64 -19.39 10.57
CA ALA A 338 -6.19 -19.58 10.45
C ALA A 338 -5.78 -20.80 9.58
N GLY A 339 -6.55 -21.89 9.62
CA GLY A 339 -6.32 -23.11 8.83
C GLY A 339 -6.38 -22.95 7.30
N ARG A 340 -6.87 -21.81 6.78
CA ARG A 340 -6.89 -21.54 5.33
C ARG A 340 -5.68 -20.71 4.90
N GLY A 341 -4.52 -21.35 4.80
CA GLY A 341 -3.26 -20.75 4.34
C GLY A 341 -3.24 -20.15 2.91
N GLU A 342 -4.35 -20.15 2.17
CA GLU A 342 -4.53 -19.30 0.98
C GLU A 342 -4.83 -17.82 1.34
N MET A 343 -5.19 -17.54 2.59
CA MET A 343 -5.54 -16.22 3.09
C MET A 343 -4.44 -15.71 4.02
N ASN A 344 -3.89 -14.52 3.73
CA ASN A 344 -2.92 -13.85 4.61
C ASN A 344 -3.63 -13.24 5.83
N VAL A 345 -4.08 -14.12 6.73
CA VAL A 345 -4.91 -13.84 7.92
C VAL A 345 -4.24 -12.90 8.94
N THR A 346 -2.93 -12.63 8.79
CA THR A 346 -2.20 -11.59 9.54
C THR A 346 -2.60 -10.14 9.21
N LEU A 347 -3.29 -9.91 8.08
CA LEU A 347 -3.61 -8.57 7.56
C LEU A 347 -5.04 -8.09 7.85
N GLY A 348 -5.68 -8.56 8.93
CA GLY A 348 -6.97 -8.03 9.40
C GLY A 348 -6.83 -6.71 10.16
N VAL A 349 -6.94 -6.80 11.49
CA VAL A 349 -6.85 -5.65 12.42
C VAL A 349 -5.57 -4.80 12.22
N PRO A 350 -4.37 -5.37 11.98
CA PRO A 350 -3.16 -4.57 11.75
C PRO A 350 -3.25 -3.68 10.50
N ARG A 351 -3.85 -4.19 9.40
CA ARG A 351 -4.10 -3.40 8.19
C ARG A 351 -5.15 -2.33 8.44
N LEU A 352 -6.17 -2.61 9.25
CA LEU A 352 -7.17 -1.62 9.63
C LEU A 352 -6.57 -0.47 10.47
N ARG A 353 -5.63 -0.75 11.39
CA ARG A 353 -4.86 0.32 12.09
C ARG A 353 -3.97 1.10 11.12
N GLU A 354 -3.24 0.41 10.23
CA GLU A 354 -2.39 1.04 9.21
C GLU A 354 -3.20 1.99 8.29
N LEU A 355 -4.42 1.59 7.93
CA LEU A 355 -5.34 2.37 7.08
C LEU A 355 -6.05 3.52 7.81
N LEU A 356 -6.40 3.37 9.09
CA LEU A 356 -7.29 4.32 9.78
C LEU A 356 -6.59 5.20 10.83
N MET A 357 -5.60 4.66 11.56
CA MET A 357 -4.93 5.38 12.65
C MET A 357 -3.57 5.93 12.24
N VAL A 358 -2.80 5.20 11.44
CA VAL A 358 -1.46 5.62 11.01
C VAL A 358 -1.50 6.35 9.67
N ALA A 359 -2.36 5.92 8.75
CA ALA A 359 -2.38 6.38 7.35
C ALA A 359 -0.98 6.34 6.70
N SER A 360 -0.24 5.24 6.91
CA SER A 360 1.20 5.17 6.59
C SER A 360 1.52 5.42 5.10
N GLN A 361 2.51 6.27 4.84
CA GLN A 361 3.11 6.45 3.51
C GLN A 361 3.85 5.20 3.03
N LYS A 362 4.50 4.49 3.96
CA LYS A 362 5.29 3.27 3.74
C LYS A 362 4.48 2.06 4.24
N VAL A 363 3.57 1.57 3.38
CA VAL A 363 2.76 0.37 3.66
C VAL A 363 3.67 -0.85 3.90
N LYS A 364 3.39 -1.66 4.92
CA LYS A 364 4.22 -2.82 5.32
C LYS A 364 4.26 -3.93 4.27
N THR A 365 3.15 -4.15 3.56
CA THR A 365 3.06 -5.08 2.42
C THR A 365 2.46 -4.36 1.20
N PRO A 366 3.25 -3.55 0.46
CA PRO A 366 2.76 -2.81 -0.69
C PRO A 366 2.50 -3.78 -1.85
N THR A 367 1.38 -3.60 -2.55
CA THR A 367 1.01 -4.41 -3.72
C THR A 367 0.37 -3.58 -4.82
N MET A 368 0.54 -4.02 -6.06
CA MET A 368 -0.08 -3.41 -7.25
C MET A 368 -0.66 -4.49 -8.17
N GLU A 369 -1.92 -4.29 -8.59
CA GLU A 369 -2.71 -5.16 -9.47
C GLU A 369 -3.01 -4.41 -10.78
N VAL A 370 -2.74 -5.02 -11.95
CA VAL A 370 -3.14 -4.45 -13.25
C VAL A 370 -3.61 -5.53 -14.23
N PRO A 371 -4.78 -5.36 -14.90
CA PRO A 371 -5.23 -6.26 -15.96
C PRO A 371 -4.29 -6.28 -17.18
N ILE A 372 -4.10 -7.46 -17.74
CA ILE A 372 -3.38 -7.69 -19.00
C ILE A 372 -4.40 -7.61 -20.14
N LEU A 373 -4.07 -6.89 -21.22
CA LEU A 373 -4.94 -6.73 -22.39
C LEU A 373 -5.27 -8.10 -23.01
N HIS A 374 -6.52 -8.26 -23.48
CA HIS A 374 -7.06 -9.48 -24.07
C HIS A 374 -6.37 -9.87 -25.41
N SER A 375 -5.14 -10.35 -25.32
CA SER A 375 -4.35 -10.86 -26.44
C SER A 375 -3.38 -11.94 -25.99
N SER A 376 -3.34 -13.05 -26.74
CA SER A 376 -2.37 -14.13 -26.52
C SER A 376 -0.91 -13.65 -26.67
N SER A 377 -0.68 -12.59 -27.44
CA SER A 377 0.61 -11.90 -27.55
C SER A 377 0.94 -11.14 -26.26
N SER A 378 0.00 -10.37 -25.71
CA SER A 378 0.16 -9.64 -24.46
C SER A 378 0.40 -10.58 -23.27
N LEU A 379 -0.32 -11.70 -23.17
CA LEU A 379 -0.07 -12.71 -22.13
C LEU A 379 1.33 -13.35 -22.24
N ARG A 380 1.83 -13.61 -23.46
CA ARG A 380 3.20 -14.10 -23.70
C ARG A 380 4.25 -13.04 -23.34
N LYS A 381 4.00 -11.75 -23.62
CA LYS A 381 4.85 -10.62 -23.19
C LYS A 381 4.84 -10.47 -21.67
N ALA A 382 3.68 -10.52 -21.03
CA ALA A 382 3.51 -10.44 -19.58
C ALA A 382 4.27 -11.56 -18.85
N LYS A 383 4.18 -12.82 -19.31
CA LYS A 383 4.94 -13.95 -18.73
C LYS A 383 6.47 -13.82 -18.89
N ARG A 384 6.96 -13.06 -19.88
CA ARG A 384 8.40 -12.69 -19.97
C ARG A 384 8.75 -11.53 -19.04
N LEU A 385 7.88 -10.53 -18.96
CA LEU A 385 8.03 -9.35 -18.10
C LEU A 385 8.05 -9.74 -16.62
N GLN A 386 7.13 -10.61 -16.18
CA GLN A 386 7.04 -11.20 -14.85
C GLN A 386 8.42 -11.72 -14.37
N ARG A 387 9.06 -12.58 -15.18
CA ARG A 387 10.38 -13.17 -14.87
C ARG A 387 11.53 -12.17 -14.75
N ARG A 388 11.41 -11.01 -15.40
CA ARG A 388 12.42 -9.94 -15.41
C ARG A 388 12.17 -8.89 -14.31
N TRP A 389 10.93 -8.78 -13.84
CA TRP A 389 10.52 -7.87 -12.77
C TRP A 389 10.68 -8.48 -11.38
N SER A 390 10.40 -9.77 -11.21
CA SER A 390 10.72 -10.48 -9.97
C SER A 390 12.20 -10.36 -9.63
N ARG A 391 12.49 -10.04 -8.38
CA ARG A 391 13.83 -9.87 -7.82
C ARG A 391 14.52 -11.23 -7.70
N LEU A 392 15.46 -11.49 -8.61
CA LEU A 392 16.30 -12.68 -8.56
C LEU A 392 17.56 -12.37 -7.73
N LEU A 393 17.72 -13.02 -6.58
CA LEU A 393 18.91 -12.90 -5.73
C LEU A 393 20.02 -13.84 -6.22
N PHE A 394 21.28 -13.46 -6.04
CA PHE A 394 22.41 -14.30 -6.45
C PHE A 394 22.44 -15.64 -5.68
N SER A 395 22.04 -15.65 -4.40
CA SER A 395 21.85 -16.85 -3.59
C SER A 395 20.80 -17.84 -4.12
N GLN A 396 19.88 -17.42 -4.99
CA GLN A 396 18.85 -18.28 -5.62
C GLN A 396 19.33 -18.92 -6.94
N VAL A 397 20.51 -18.52 -7.42
CA VAL A 397 21.10 -18.95 -8.70
C VAL A 397 22.38 -19.76 -8.50
N LEU A 398 23.08 -19.53 -7.39
CA LEU A 398 24.25 -20.29 -6.97
C LEU A 398 23.86 -21.71 -6.53
N LYS A 399 24.24 -22.71 -7.34
CA LYS A 399 24.04 -24.15 -7.09
C LYS A 399 25.06 -24.71 -6.11
N ASN A 400 26.32 -24.25 -6.19
CA ASN A 400 27.41 -24.63 -5.30
C ASN A 400 28.54 -23.58 -5.32
N LEU A 401 29.38 -23.59 -4.28
CA LEU A 401 30.56 -22.73 -4.13
C LEU A 401 31.75 -23.59 -3.69
N SER A 402 32.83 -23.65 -4.46
CA SER A 402 34.09 -24.24 -4.01
C SER A 402 35.11 -23.15 -3.72
N ILE A 403 35.81 -23.24 -2.58
CA ILE A 403 36.89 -22.32 -2.21
C ILE A 403 38.15 -23.15 -1.91
N HIS A 404 39.12 -23.07 -2.81
CA HIS A 404 40.42 -23.72 -2.65
C HIS A 404 41.46 -22.69 -2.19
N GLU A 405 41.71 -22.64 -0.89
CA GLU A 405 42.82 -21.88 -0.29
C GLU A 405 44.15 -22.66 -0.46
N LYS A 406 45.18 -22.00 -1.00
CA LYS A 406 46.55 -22.51 -1.06
C LYS A 406 47.52 -21.45 -0.54
N LEU A 407 48.20 -21.78 0.56
CA LEU A 407 49.36 -21.02 1.02
C LEU A 407 50.60 -21.41 0.20
N SER A 408 51.36 -20.43 -0.25
CA SER A 408 52.63 -20.58 -0.96
C SER A 408 53.71 -19.82 -0.21
N LEU A 409 54.58 -20.56 0.49
CA LEU A 409 55.74 -20.02 1.19
C LEU A 409 57.00 -20.23 0.33
N LYS A 410 57.34 -19.24 -0.50
CA LYS A 410 58.67 -19.14 -1.15
C LYS A 410 59.53 -18.17 -0.34
N LEU A 411 60.86 -18.32 -0.38
CA LEU A 411 61.81 -17.59 0.48
C LEU A 411 61.47 -16.10 0.65
N ASN A 412 61.26 -15.37 -0.46
CA ASN A 412 60.96 -13.93 -0.44
C ASN A 412 59.51 -13.62 -0.91
N ASP A 413 58.65 -14.62 -1.04
CA ASP A 413 57.29 -14.45 -1.58
C ASP A 413 56.27 -15.36 -0.87
N HIS A 414 55.64 -14.82 0.18
CA HIS A 414 54.63 -15.51 0.97
C HIS A 414 53.22 -15.05 0.56
N LYS A 415 52.52 -15.87 -0.22
CA LYS A 415 51.20 -15.55 -0.79
C LYS A 415 50.14 -16.59 -0.40
N ARG A 416 48.96 -16.12 -0.02
CA ARG A 416 47.74 -16.93 0.18
C ARG A 416 46.84 -16.75 -1.03
N THR A 417 46.77 -17.77 -1.88
CA THR A 417 45.93 -17.80 -3.08
C THR A 417 44.61 -18.47 -2.76
N TYR A 418 43.50 -17.79 -3.04
CA TYR A 418 42.16 -18.35 -3.02
C TYR A 418 41.67 -18.52 -4.46
N LYS A 419 41.32 -19.76 -4.84
CA LYS A 419 40.55 -20.02 -6.07
C LYS A 419 39.10 -20.28 -5.65
N ILE A 420 38.20 -19.42 -6.10
CA ILE A 420 36.77 -19.48 -5.79
C ILE A 420 36.04 -19.88 -7.08
N GLU A 421 35.31 -20.98 -7.07
CA GLU A 421 34.51 -21.43 -8.21
C GLU A 421 33.02 -21.40 -7.85
N PHE A 422 32.29 -20.56 -8.58
CA PHE A 422 30.84 -20.40 -8.48
C PHE A 422 30.20 -21.31 -9.53
N TYR A 423 29.27 -22.18 -9.10
CA TYR A 423 28.47 -23.01 -10.00
C TYR A 423 27.03 -22.51 -10.03
N PHE A 424 26.47 -22.33 -11.22
CA PHE A 424 25.10 -21.86 -11.42
C PHE A 424 24.12 -23.01 -11.64
N ASP A 425 22.84 -22.77 -11.37
CA ASP A 425 21.79 -23.77 -11.55
C ASP A 425 21.35 -23.87 -13.03
N GLU A 426 21.39 -25.08 -13.58
CA GLU A 426 21.00 -25.42 -14.96
C GLU A 426 19.53 -25.14 -15.28
N LYS A 427 18.68 -24.92 -14.25
CA LYS A 427 17.28 -24.47 -14.42
C LYS A 427 17.16 -23.15 -15.18
N TYR A 428 18.17 -22.29 -15.12
CA TYR A 428 18.21 -21.04 -15.88
C TYR A 428 18.80 -21.32 -17.27
N GLY A 429 17.98 -21.20 -18.32
CA GLY A 429 18.42 -21.55 -19.68
C GLY A 429 19.51 -20.60 -20.22
N LYS A 430 20.41 -21.10 -21.08
CA LYS A 430 21.66 -20.42 -21.54
C LYS A 430 21.58 -18.90 -21.69
N LYS A 431 20.56 -18.34 -22.35
CA LYS A 431 20.42 -16.88 -22.53
C LYS A 431 20.33 -16.11 -21.20
N GLN A 432 19.68 -16.67 -20.19
CA GLN A 432 19.61 -16.08 -18.84
C GLN A 432 20.93 -16.24 -18.09
N LEU A 433 21.67 -17.35 -18.28
CA LEU A 433 23.00 -17.53 -17.69
C LEU A 433 23.98 -16.45 -18.17
N ASN A 434 23.94 -16.08 -19.45
CA ASN A 434 24.74 -14.97 -19.97
C ASN A 434 24.39 -13.62 -19.30
N GLU A 435 23.09 -13.34 -19.07
CA GLU A 435 22.63 -12.16 -18.32
C GLU A 435 23.08 -12.21 -16.84
N ILE A 436 23.00 -13.39 -16.21
CA ILE A 436 23.43 -13.66 -14.83
C ILE A 436 24.93 -13.36 -14.65
N ILE A 437 25.81 -13.91 -15.51
CA ILE A 437 27.26 -13.69 -15.36
C ILE A 437 27.62 -12.24 -15.65
N ARG A 438 26.97 -11.59 -16.62
CA ARG A 438 27.16 -10.14 -16.86
C ARG A 438 26.77 -9.30 -15.64
N SER A 439 25.67 -9.62 -14.97
CA SER A 439 25.29 -8.97 -13.70
C SER A 439 26.24 -9.32 -12.53
N PHE A 440 26.80 -10.52 -12.50
CA PHE A 440 27.82 -10.92 -11.52
C PHE A 440 29.11 -10.10 -11.67
N GLU A 441 29.63 -9.96 -12.88
CA GLU A 441 30.79 -9.12 -13.20
C GLU A 441 30.57 -7.65 -12.79
N ILE A 442 29.40 -7.08 -13.13
CA ILE A 442 29.12 -5.64 -12.96
C ILE A 442 28.67 -5.27 -11.54
N TYR A 443 27.91 -6.13 -10.84
CA TYR A 443 27.30 -5.78 -9.56
C TYR A 443 27.77 -6.63 -8.37
N PHE A 444 28.04 -7.92 -8.57
CA PHE A 444 28.46 -8.81 -7.47
C PHE A 444 29.92 -8.61 -7.11
N ILE A 445 30.85 -8.71 -8.08
CA ILE A 445 32.29 -8.60 -7.81
C ILE A 445 32.65 -7.26 -7.13
N PRO A 446 32.15 -6.08 -7.56
CA PRO A 446 32.49 -4.81 -6.90
C PRO A 446 31.94 -4.72 -5.47
N ARG A 447 30.77 -5.30 -5.18
CA ARG A 447 30.22 -5.37 -3.82
C ARG A 447 31.02 -6.32 -2.94
N LEU A 448 31.34 -7.52 -3.44
CA LEU A 448 32.22 -8.46 -2.75
C LEU A 448 33.57 -7.82 -2.43
N CYS A 449 34.18 -7.07 -3.38
CA CYS A 449 35.46 -6.42 -3.16
C CYS A 449 35.40 -5.31 -2.10
N ARG A 450 34.31 -4.53 -2.05
CA ARG A 450 34.06 -3.55 -0.96
C ARG A 450 33.87 -4.26 0.38
N SER A 451 33.12 -5.36 0.42
CA SER A 451 32.87 -6.14 1.64
C SER A 451 34.17 -6.79 2.17
N ILE A 452 35.00 -7.35 1.28
CA ILE A 452 36.36 -7.84 1.56
C ILE A 452 37.22 -6.72 2.14
N ASN A 453 37.26 -5.54 1.52
CA ASN A 453 38.09 -4.44 1.99
C ASN A 453 37.61 -3.86 3.32
N LYS A 454 36.30 -3.80 3.57
CA LYS A 454 35.75 -3.46 4.89
C LYS A 454 36.21 -4.49 5.93
N LYS A 455 36.04 -5.79 5.67
CA LYS A 455 36.46 -6.86 6.59
C LYS A 455 37.96 -6.87 6.84
N ARG A 456 38.79 -6.50 5.85
CA ARG A 456 40.24 -6.32 6.01
C ARG A 456 40.57 -5.18 6.98
N LYS A 457 39.95 -4.00 6.81
CA LYS A 457 40.11 -2.87 7.77
C LYS A 457 39.65 -3.24 9.17
N GLU A 458 38.50 -3.91 9.31
CA GLU A 458 37.99 -4.41 10.60
C GLU A 458 38.94 -5.42 11.27
N LEU A 459 39.59 -6.30 10.50
CA LEU A 459 40.52 -7.30 11.03
C LEU A 459 41.88 -6.70 11.44
N THR A 460 42.34 -5.64 10.79
CA THR A 460 43.55 -4.92 11.22
C THR A 460 43.31 -4.10 12.49
N THR A 461 42.20 -3.35 12.58
CA THR A 461 41.89 -2.55 13.77
C THR A 461 41.53 -3.42 14.97
N SER A 462 40.72 -4.48 14.79
CA SER A 462 40.44 -5.42 15.88
C SER A 462 41.66 -6.25 16.29
N GLY A 463 42.64 -6.47 15.40
CA GLY A 463 43.93 -7.07 15.74
C GLY A 463 44.72 -6.22 16.74
N LEU A 464 44.81 -4.91 16.49
CA LEU A 464 45.44 -3.92 17.37
C LEU A 464 44.68 -3.75 18.69
N LEU A 465 43.36 -3.63 18.64
CA LEU A 465 42.53 -3.51 19.86
C LEU A 465 42.62 -4.75 20.75
N ARG A 466 42.78 -5.95 20.16
CA ARG A 466 42.88 -7.20 20.94
C ARG A 466 44.23 -7.37 21.62
N SER A 467 45.33 -6.80 21.09
CA SER A 467 46.61 -6.74 21.81
C SER A 467 46.65 -5.63 22.86
N ALA A 468 45.95 -4.51 22.63
CA ALA A 468 45.75 -3.46 23.63
C ALA A 468 44.92 -3.97 24.83
N GLN A 469 43.71 -4.49 24.61
CA GLN A 469 42.82 -4.99 25.67
C GLN A 469 43.42 -6.15 26.49
N ILE A 470 44.35 -6.93 25.92
CA ILE A 470 45.09 -7.96 26.65
C ILE A 470 46.17 -7.33 27.55
N ARG A 471 46.81 -6.22 27.14
CA ARG A 471 47.69 -5.44 28.05
C ARG A 471 46.87 -4.82 29.18
N ASP A 472 45.76 -4.15 28.89
CA ASP A 472 44.94 -3.45 29.89
C ASP A 472 44.42 -4.42 30.96
N LYS A 473 43.98 -5.62 30.57
CA LYS A 473 43.56 -6.67 31.51
C LYS A 473 44.71 -7.32 32.29
N ILE A 474 45.96 -7.07 31.93
CA ILE A 474 47.14 -7.51 32.69
C ILE A 474 47.60 -6.40 33.65
N THR A 475 47.49 -5.11 33.29
CA THR A 475 47.86 -3.99 34.17
C THR A 475 46.79 -3.61 35.20
N ILE A 476 45.50 -3.86 34.94
CA ILE A 476 44.40 -3.50 35.87
C ILE A 476 44.24 -4.53 37.02
N ASN A 477 44.78 -5.74 36.88
CA ASN A 477 44.42 -6.87 37.73
C ASN A 477 45.16 -6.96 39.09
N ASP A 478 45.99 -5.97 39.45
CA ASP A 478 46.92 -6.04 40.59
C ASP A 478 46.68 -4.94 41.66
N SER A 479 45.56 -4.19 41.58
CA SER A 479 45.18 -3.24 42.64
C SER A 479 43.67 -3.07 42.81
N ASN A 480 43.22 -3.25 44.07
CA ASN A 480 41.92 -2.86 44.64
C ASN A 480 40.66 -3.62 44.15
N ASN A 481 40.32 -4.67 44.93
CA ASN A 481 38.91 -5.01 45.17
C ASN A 481 38.23 -3.92 46.02
N LYS A 482 36.89 -3.91 45.93
CA LYS A 482 35.88 -3.19 46.75
C LYS A 482 35.41 -1.81 46.26
N ASP A 483 34.08 -1.78 46.07
CA ASP A 483 33.12 -0.69 46.29
C ASP A 483 33.30 0.58 45.41
N GLU A 484 32.27 1.23 44.88
CA GLU A 484 30.86 1.32 45.30
C GLU A 484 29.93 1.77 44.12
N GLN A 485 28.60 1.67 44.31
CA GLN A 485 27.51 2.31 43.51
C GLN A 485 27.21 1.71 42.10
N GLN A 486 25.95 1.65 41.63
CA GLN A 486 24.65 2.06 42.22
C GLN A 486 23.48 1.14 41.77
N GLU A 487 22.34 1.25 42.45
CA GLU A 487 21.23 0.29 42.42
C GLU A 487 20.33 0.38 41.17
N LEU A 488 19.94 -0.78 40.63
CA LEU A 488 18.60 -1.00 40.09
C LEU A 488 18.06 -2.31 40.66
N VAL A 489 16.80 -2.27 41.08
CA VAL A 489 16.17 -3.29 41.94
C VAL A 489 16.02 -4.63 41.22
N GLU A 490 16.55 -5.69 41.84
CA GLU A 490 16.17 -7.08 41.55
C GLU A 490 14.66 -7.22 41.78
N LYS A 491 13.95 -7.79 40.79
CA LYS A 491 12.61 -8.30 41.01
C LYS A 491 12.70 -9.80 41.20
N ASP A 492 12.16 -10.28 42.31
CA ASP A 492 12.00 -11.69 42.58
C ASP A 492 11.10 -12.35 41.52
N ASP A 493 11.55 -13.49 40.98
CA ASP A 493 10.74 -14.41 40.19
C ASP A 493 10.07 -15.42 41.16
N ASP A 494 8.97 -15.02 41.80
CA ASP A 494 8.10 -15.88 42.62
C ASP A 494 6.63 -15.42 42.48
N ASP A 495 5.69 -16.34 42.77
CA ASP A 495 4.21 -16.19 42.76
C ASP A 495 3.55 -15.83 41.40
N ASP A 496 3.36 -16.85 40.54
CA ASP A 496 2.49 -16.82 39.34
C ASP A 496 1.62 -18.12 39.24
N ASP A 497 1.28 -18.71 40.40
CA ASP A 497 0.35 -19.84 40.58
C ASP A 497 -0.78 -19.40 41.54
N ASP A 498 -1.99 -19.15 41.03
CA ASP A 498 -3.22 -19.02 41.84
C ASP A 498 -4.42 -19.56 41.02
N ASP A 499 -4.98 -20.69 41.44
CA ASP A 499 -6.16 -21.33 40.84
C ASP A 499 -7.45 -20.56 41.20
N GLU A 500 -8.49 -20.64 40.36
CA GLU A 500 -9.83 -20.14 40.70
C GLU A 500 -10.49 -21.03 41.77
N ASP A 501 -10.66 -20.56 43.02
CA ASP A 501 -11.85 -20.87 43.85
C ASP A 501 -12.06 -19.97 45.11
N ASP A 502 -13.33 -19.55 45.26
CA ASP A 502 -14.10 -19.10 46.45
C ASP A 502 -13.80 -17.83 47.32
N GLU A 503 -14.89 -17.07 47.49
CA GLU A 503 -15.35 -16.23 48.64
C GLU A 503 -14.63 -14.92 49.10
N GLN A 504 -15.24 -13.80 48.69
CA GLN A 504 -15.54 -12.58 49.49
C GLN A 504 -14.39 -11.67 50.02
N ILE A 505 -14.25 -10.48 49.40
CA ILE A 505 -14.67 -9.16 49.98
C ILE A 505 -14.55 -8.04 48.92
N ASN A 506 -15.36 -6.97 49.06
CA ASN A 506 -15.45 -5.88 48.06
C ASN A 506 -14.23 -4.94 48.05
N GLY A 507 -13.65 -4.66 46.87
CA GLY A 507 -12.70 -3.54 46.72
C GLY A 507 -12.11 -3.29 45.31
N GLU A 508 -11.48 -4.30 44.70
CA GLU A 508 -10.30 -4.04 43.86
C GLU A 508 -10.52 -3.92 42.34
N ALA A 509 -11.78 -3.97 41.88
CA ALA A 509 -12.11 -3.93 40.44
C ALA A 509 -11.71 -2.63 39.70
N ASN A 510 -11.32 -1.57 40.42
CA ASN A 510 -10.86 -0.31 39.84
C ASN A 510 -9.32 -0.22 39.71
N THR A 511 -8.56 -0.68 40.71
CA THR A 511 -7.10 -0.52 40.75
C THR A 511 -6.39 -1.36 39.69
N ALA A 512 -6.86 -2.58 39.43
CA ALA A 512 -6.40 -3.39 38.30
C ALA A 512 -6.67 -2.71 36.95
N LYS A 513 -7.82 -2.02 36.83
CA LYS A 513 -8.26 -1.30 35.63
C LYS A 513 -7.42 -0.05 35.35
N GLU A 514 -7.05 0.69 36.40
CA GLU A 514 -6.16 1.84 36.29
C GLU A 514 -4.71 1.44 35.98
N LYS A 515 -4.22 0.31 36.52
CA LYS A 515 -2.93 -0.27 36.11
C LYS A 515 -2.93 -0.70 34.65
N ALA A 516 -4.00 -1.36 34.18
CA ALA A 516 -4.14 -1.76 32.78
C ALA A 516 -4.08 -0.53 31.86
N ASN A 517 -4.93 0.48 32.09
CA ASN A 517 -4.96 1.73 31.32
C ASN A 517 -3.59 2.43 31.24
N ARG A 518 -2.81 2.45 32.34
CA ARG A 518 -1.49 3.11 32.36
C ARG A 518 -0.37 2.33 31.66
N ASN A 519 -0.51 1.00 31.53
CA ASN A 519 0.41 0.19 30.73
C ASN A 519 0.01 0.25 29.25
N ASP A 520 -1.30 0.20 28.95
CA ASP A 520 -1.89 0.49 27.63
C ASP A 520 -1.37 1.84 27.09
N GLU A 521 -1.50 2.94 27.85
CA GLU A 521 -1.03 4.28 27.48
C GLU A 521 0.44 4.30 27.02
N LYS A 522 1.32 3.56 27.72
CA LYS A 522 2.74 3.46 27.36
C LYS A 522 2.99 2.59 26.13
N GLU A 523 2.30 1.46 26.00
CA GLU A 523 2.44 0.59 24.81
C GLU A 523 1.99 1.34 23.53
N TYR A 524 1.01 2.24 23.64
CA TYR A 524 0.56 3.05 22.50
C TYR A 524 1.46 4.25 22.20
N ASP A 525 1.98 4.97 23.20
CA ASP A 525 2.99 6.02 22.98
C ASP A 525 4.26 5.44 22.33
N ASP A 526 4.77 4.28 22.79
CA ASP A 526 5.94 3.64 22.19
C ASP A 526 5.68 3.17 20.75
N ASP A 527 4.51 2.61 20.43
CA ASP A 527 4.23 2.06 19.10
C ASP A 527 3.96 3.17 18.05
N ASP A 528 3.43 4.34 18.43
CA ASP A 528 3.36 5.49 17.51
C ASP A 528 4.74 6.21 17.41
N ASN A 529 5.48 6.40 18.52
CA ASN A 529 6.83 7.01 18.49
C ASN A 529 7.86 6.17 17.71
N ASN A 530 7.86 4.83 17.83
CA ASN A 530 8.80 3.98 17.09
C ASN A 530 8.60 4.01 15.56
N ASN A 531 7.41 4.39 15.07
CA ASN A 531 7.21 4.63 13.64
C ASN A 531 7.73 6.02 13.21
N ASN A 532 7.52 7.07 14.02
CA ASN A 532 7.97 8.44 13.71
C ASN A 532 9.48 8.66 13.85
N ASN A 533 10.13 8.01 14.84
CA ASN A 533 11.58 8.09 15.08
C ASN A 533 12.45 7.63 13.89
N ASN A 534 11.85 7.00 12.87
CA ASN A 534 12.50 6.60 11.62
C ASN A 534 12.34 7.63 10.47
N GLU A 535 11.64 8.75 10.68
CA GLU A 535 11.41 9.80 9.67
C GLU A 535 11.81 11.22 10.14
N GLU A 536 11.88 11.51 11.44
CA GLU A 536 12.19 12.84 12.01
C GLU A 536 13.68 13.27 11.98
N ASN A 537 14.57 12.58 11.25
CA ASN A 537 16.00 12.93 11.15
C ASN A 537 16.42 13.58 9.81
N GLU A 538 15.50 13.79 8.85
CA GLU A 538 15.83 14.36 7.52
C GLU A 538 14.83 15.42 6.98
N THR A 539 14.27 16.30 7.83
CA THR A 539 13.84 17.69 7.46
C THR A 539 13.34 18.45 8.69
N ASP A 540 14.07 19.49 9.12
CA ASP A 540 13.53 20.74 9.73
C ASP A 540 14.70 21.67 10.09
N ASP A 541 15.11 22.56 9.16
CA ASP A 541 16.09 23.62 9.44
C ASP A 541 16.12 24.71 8.33
N GLU A 542 14.99 25.39 8.05
CA GLU A 542 14.96 26.67 7.30
C GLU A 542 13.58 27.39 7.41
N GLU A 543 13.41 28.26 8.43
CA GLU A 543 12.70 29.57 8.36
C GLU A 543 12.45 30.15 9.78
N ALA A 544 13.32 31.06 10.23
CA ALA A 544 13.07 31.98 11.35
C ALA A 544 13.72 33.34 11.03
N ILE A 545 12.98 34.44 11.26
CA ILE A 545 13.38 35.78 10.79
C ILE A 545 14.20 36.53 11.85
N GLN A 546 15.14 37.34 11.35
CA GLN A 546 16.05 38.18 12.12
C GLN A 546 15.36 39.18 13.05
N ASP A 547 15.99 39.45 14.20
CA ASP A 547 16.27 40.83 14.62
C ASP A 547 17.58 40.87 15.44
N ASN A 548 18.32 41.98 15.40
CA ASN A 548 19.76 41.99 15.72
C ASN A 548 20.10 42.43 17.16
N GLN A 549 21.25 41.95 17.66
CA GLN A 549 22.19 42.76 18.45
C GLN A 549 23.63 42.21 18.27
N ASP A 550 24.57 43.11 17.97
CA ASP A 550 25.96 42.82 17.60
C ASP A 550 26.95 42.96 18.79
N GLU A 551 28.26 42.87 18.49
CA GLU A 551 29.43 42.86 19.40
C GLU A 551 29.66 41.47 20.07
N ASP A 552 30.79 40.77 19.91
CA ASP A 552 32.13 41.16 19.45
C ASP A 552 32.81 40.11 18.52
N ASP A 553 33.98 40.45 17.96
CA ASP A 553 34.53 39.91 16.68
C ASP A 553 35.60 38.76 16.77
N GLN A 554 35.89 38.14 15.61
CA GLN A 554 37.02 37.23 15.25
C GLN A 554 36.98 35.78 15.81
N THR A 555 36.74 34.75 15.00
CA THR A 555 37.64 34.31 13.90
C THR A 555 36.95 33.35 12.90
N ASN A 556 37.61 33.09 11.75
CA ASN A 556 36.98 32.53 10.53
C ASN A 556 36.88 31.00 10.41
N THR A 557 35.73 30.56 9.86
CA THR A 557 35.56 29.40 8.96
C THR A 557 36.12 28.03 9.37
N SER A 558 35.37 27.27 10.17
CA SER A 558 35.53 25.81 10.23
C SER A 558 34.82 25.12 9.06
N LYS A 559 35.56 24.83 7.98
CA LYS A 559 35.12 23.78 7.03
C LYS A 559 34.99 22.47 7.80
N ILE A 560 33.88 21.75 7.64
CA ILE A 560 33.74 20.39 8.18
C ILE A 560 34.51 19.42 7.27
N THR A 561 35.84 19.48 7.37
CA THR A 561 36.73 18.42 6.90
C THR A 561 36.65 17.24 7.85
N ILE A 562 36.49 16.04 7.28
CA ILE A 562 36.57 14.77 7.99
C ILE A 562 37.90 14.73 8.76
N LYS A 563 37.86 14.52 10.08
CA LYS A 563 39.03 14.09 10.82
C LYS A 563 39.21 12.59 10.61
N GLU A 564 40.24 12.22 9.86
CA GLU A 564 40.87 10.92 10.02
C GLU A 564 41.79 10.97 11.25
N ASP A 565 41.99 9.83 11.92
CA ASP A 565 42.95 9.73 13.02
C ASP A 565 44.38 9.86 12.47
N VAL A 566 45.22 10.64 13.15
CA VAL A 566 46.65 10.73 12.83
C VAL A 566 47.34 9.44 13.22
N ILE A 567 48.11 8.88 12.30
CA ILE A 567 49.19 7.94 12.58
C ILE A 567 50.45 8.59 12.03
N ASP A 568 51.37 8.92 12.93
CA ASP A 568 52.74 9.27 12.57
C ASP A 568 53.42 8.04 11.95
N ASP A 569 54.27 8.27 10.95
CA ASP A 569 55.66 7.81 10.98
C ASP A 569 56.39 8.50 9.80
N ASP A 570 57.36 9.34 10.13
CA ASP A 570 58.33 9.87 9.17
C ASP A 570 59.31 8.76 8.76
N ASP A 571 59.80 8.80 7.51
CA ASP A 571 61.15 8.35 7.14
C ASP A 571 61.42 8.85 5.71
N ASP A 572 62.32 9.82 5.58
CA ASP A 572 62.78 10.40 4.32
C ASP A 572 63.81 9.50 3.61
N ASP A 573 63.93 9.62 2.28
CA ASP A 573 65.23 9.56 1.58
C ASP A 573 65.04 10.10 0.14
N ASP A 574 65.86 11.10 -0.19
CA ASP A 574 65.96 11.90 -1.43
C ASP A 574 66.10 11.03 -2.73
N ASP A 575 65.87 11.51 -3.97
CA ASP A 575 66.38 12.73 -4.63
C ASP A 575 65.63 13.02 -5.97
N ASP A 576 65.54 14.30 -6.37
CA ASP A 576 65.83 14.90 -7.70
C ASP A 576 65.55 14.14 -9.06
N ASP A 577 65.06 14.74 -10.17
CA ASP A 577 64.89 16.15 -10.61
C ASP A 577 64.05 16.27 -11.94
N VAL A 578 63.72 17.51 -12.36
CA VAL A 578 63.35 18.04 -13.71
C VAL A 578 62.00 17.63 -14.41
N PRO A 579 61.43 18.42 -15.36
CA PRO A 579 60.22 19.19 -15.04
C PRO A 579 59.04 19.06 -16.05
N ALA A 580 58.05 19.96 -15.90
CA ALA A 580 56.91 20.13 -16.81
C ALA A 580 57.16 21.13 -17.97
N LEU A 581 56.09 21.51 -18.70
CA LEU A 581 55.99 22.45 -19.85
C LEU A 581 56.34 21.83 -21.24
N ASP A 582 55.68 22.14 -22.37
CA ASP A 582 54.45 22.95 -22.57
C ASP A 582 53.69 22.70 -23.91
N ILE A 583 52.44 23.18 -23.95
CA ILE A 583 51.65 23.81 -25.06
C ILE A 583 51.74 23.33 -26.55
N SER A 584 50.55 23.32 -27.19
CA SER A 584 50.22 23.46 -28.64
C SER A 584 50.48 22.31 -29.64
N LYS A 585 50.05 22.36 -30.91
CA LYS A 585 48.77 22.69 -31.65
C LYS A 585 49.09 22.71 -33.17
N GLU A 586 48.12 22.46 -34.06
CA GLU A 586 48.23 22.65 -35.54
C GLU A 586 49.27 21.73 -36.27
N GLU A 587 49.23 21.40 -37.58
CA GLU A 587 48.21 21.59 -38.65
C GLU A 587 48.24 20.44 -39.71
N MET A 588 47.68 20.63 -40.93
CA MET A 588 47.44 19.59 -41.98
C MET A 588 48.53 19.47 -43.06
N ASN A 589 48.56 18.31 -43.77
CA ASN A 589 48.76 18.06 -45.22
C ASN A 589 48.77 16.51 -45.45
N ASN A 590 48.18 15.86 -46.47
CA ASN A 590 48.26 15.96 -47.95
C ASN A 590 49.64 15.47 -48.49
N ASP A 591 49.79 14.61 -49.51
CA ASP A 591 48.86 13.77 -50.33
C ASP A 591 49.67 12.66 -51.10
N ASP A 592 49.04 11.94 -52.05
CA ASP A 592 49.60 11.11 -53.16
C ASP A 592 50.23 9.71 -52.81
N GLU A 593 49.66 8.58 -53.29
CA GLU A 593 49.93 7.80 -54.55
C GLU A 593 51.25 6.97 -54.52
N GLN A 594 51.42 5.77 -55.12
CA GLN A 594 50.63 4.90 -56.06
C GLN A 594 50.91 3.40 -55.66
N GLU A 595 50.61 2.27 -56.32
CA GLU A 595 50.15 1.85 -57.67
C GLU A 595 49.40 0.46 -57.57
N VAL A 596 49.18 -0.27 -58.68
CA VAL A 596 48.41 -1.55 -58.84
C VAL A 596 49.15 -2.43 -59.88
N PRO A 597 49.33 -3.79 -59.74
CA PRO A 597 48.40 -4.83 -60.27
C PRO A 597 48.51 -6.24 -59.60
N ASP A 598 47.84 -7.32 -60.02
CA ASP A 598 46.44 -7.59 -60.47
C ASP A 598 46.18 -9.11 -60.35
N ASN A 599 44.89 -9.52 -60.31
CA ASN A 599 44.30 -10.54 -61.20
C ASN A 599 42.93 -11.06 -60.73
N GLU A 600 41.93 -10.86 -61.60
CA GLU A 600 40.97 -11.85 -62.13
C GLU A 600 40.19 -12.85 -61.21
N GLU A 601 38.89 -13.10 -61.41
CA GLU A 601 37.83 -12.34 -62.11
C GLU A 601 36.44 -12.95 -61.78
N ASN A 602 35.38 -12.24 -62.19
CA ASN A 602 33.97 -12.64 -62.31
C ASN A 602 33.13 -12.79 -61.01
N ASN A 603 32.07 -12.01 -60.73
CA ASN A 603 30.88 -11.52 -61.48
C ASN A 603 29.61 -12.33 -61.13
N ASN A 604 28.41 -11.78 -60.90
CA ASN A 604 27.83 -10.47 -61.29
C ASN A 604 26.76 -9.95 -60.28
N ASP A 605 26.62 -8.62 -60.19
CA ASP A 605 25.38 -7.78 -60.27
C ASP A 605 24.15 -8.00 -59.33
N GLU A 606 23.32 -6.99 -58.93
CA GLU A 606 23.30 -5.52 -59.14
C GLU A 606 22.47 -4.80 -58.00
N PRO A 607 22.18 -3.46 -57.96
CA PRO A 607 22.79 -2.63 -56.91
C PRO A 607 21.76 -1.75 -56.11
N PRO A 608 21.97 -0.45 -55.72
CA PRO A 608 21.65 -0.04 -54.34
C PRO A 608 20.60 1.10 -54.20
N SER A 609 20.23 1.44 -52.95
CA SER A 609 19.42 2.64 -52.66
C SER A 609 19.96 3.48 -51.47
N LYS A 610 19.54 4.75 -51.41
CA LYS A 610 20.34 5.86 -50.85
C LYS A 610 20.16 6.10 -49.34
N LYS A 611 21.27 6.53 -48.74
CA LYS A 611 21.49 7.01 -47.36
C LYS A 611 20.31 7.77 -46.71
N ALA A 612 19.97 7.40 -45.47
CA ALA A 612 19.36 8.28 -44.47
C ALA A 612 20.14 8.18 -43.15
N LYS A 613 20.33 9.30 -42.45
CA LYS A 613 21.21 9.37 -41.25
C LYS A 613 20.59 8.63 -40.06
N LYS A 614 21.32 7.69 -39.45
CA LYS A 614 21.00 7.15 -38.12
C LYS A 614 21.85 7.80 -37.04
N ILE A 615 21.17 8.25 -35.97
CA ILE A 615 21.77 8.73 -34.73
C ILE A 615 22.14 7.50 -33.86
N ASN A 616 23.14 7.66 -32.98
CA ASN A 616 23.82 6.60 -32.23
C ASN A 616 22.89 5.54 -31.58
N THR A 617 23.05 4.28 -32.01
CA THR A 617 22.56 3.09 -31.29
C THR A 617 23.76 2.23 -30.86
N LYS A 618 24.32 2.47 -29.67
CA LYS A 618 25.49 1.74 -29.12
C LYS A 618 25.13 0.39 -28.44
N THR A 619 24.01 -0.22 -28.80
CA THR A 619 23.39 -1.36 -28.07
C THR A 619 23.35 -2.69 -28.84
N THR A 620 24.07 -2.83 -29.96
CA THR A 620 24.06 -4.04 -30.82
C THR A 620 25.46 -4.57 -31.16
N HIS A 621 26.45 -4.38 -30.28
CA HIS A 621 27.86 -4.77 -30.49
C HIS A 621 28.48 -5.48 -29.26
N MET A 622 27.70 -6.28 -28.51
CA MET A 622 28.15 -6.88 -27.24
C MET A 622 27.75 -8.35 -27.03
N ASP A 623 27.49 -9.10 -28.12
CA ASP A 623 27.15 -10.53 -28.01
C ASP A 623 28.39 -11.46 -27.96
N ASN A 624 29.56 -10.99 -28.40
CA ASN A 624 30.85 -11.68 -28.32
C ASN A 624 31.90 -10.80 -27.64
N MET A 625 31.98 -10.85 -26.30
CA MET A 625 33.07 -10.22 -25.54
C MET A 625 34.20 -11.23 -25.32
N THR A 626 35.43 -10.85 -25.64
CA THR A 626 36.62 -11.69 -25.55
C THR A 626 37.01 -11.95 -24.10
N TYR A 627 37.66 -13.09 -23.81
CA TYR A 627 38.20 -13.42 -22.48
C TYR A 627 38.93 -12.22 -21.83
N ASN A 628 39.85 -11.61 -22.59
CA ASN A 628 40.69 -10.49 -22.16
C ASN A 628 39.86 -9.25 -21.75
N GLU A 629 38.70 -9.02 -22.38
CA GLU A 629 37.83 -7.89 -22.07
C GLU A 629 37.03 -8.12 -20.78
N ARG A 630 36.54 -9.34 -20.56
CA ARG A 630 35.85 -9.73 -19.32
C ARG A 630 36.82 -9.72 -18.14
N PHE A 631 37.98 -10.37 -18.30
CA PHE A 631 39.09 -10.33 -17.33
C PHE A 631 39.54 -8.89 -17.03
N GLY A 632 39.73 -8.07 -18.07
CA GLY A 632 40.14 -6.67 -17.95
C GLY A 632 39.08 -5.77 -17.32
N ASN A 633 37.80 -6.12 -17.36
CA ASN A 633 36.76 -5.42 -16.61
C ASN A 633 36.75 -5.82 -15.13
N VAL A 634 36.89 -7.12 -14.84
CA VAL A 634 36.90 -7.64 -13.47
C VAL A 634 38.11 -7.16 -12.66
N CYS A 635 39.31 -7.09 -13.26
CA CYS A 635 40.52 -6.69 -12.54
C CYS A 635 40.56 -5.20 -12.15
N LYS A 636 39.80 -4.32 -12.83
CA LYS A 636 39.69 -2.89 -12.48
C LYS A 636 39.08 -2.65 -11.09
N HIS A 637 38.52 -3.67 -10.45
CA HIS A 637 37.81 -3.53 -9.18
C HIS A 637 38.67 -3.84 -7.93
N ALA A 638 39.79 -4.56 -8.06
CA ALA A 638 40.75 -4.79 -6.97
C ALA A 638 42.07 -5.45 -7.42
N ASP A 639 43.20 -4.94 -6.95
CA ASP A 639 44.57 -5.36 -7.32
C ASP A 639 44.97 -6.76 -6.81
N TYR A 640 44.18 -7.30 -5.88
CA TYR A 640 44.31 -8.68 -5.40
C TYR A 640 43.62 -9.71 -6.30
N ILE A 641 42.79 -9.29 -7.26
CA ILE A 641 42.28 -10.19 -8.30
C ILE A 641 43.40 -10.46 -9.31
N ARG A 642 43.63 -11.73 -9.63
CA ARG A 642 44.75 -12.15 -10.49
C ARG A 642 44.35 -13.03 -11.68
N ASP A 643 43.19 -13.67 -11.63
CA ASP A 643 42.64 -14.43 -12.75
C ASP A 643 41.11 -14.49 -12.64
N TYR A 644 40.41 -14.47 -13.78
CA TYR A 644 38.97 -14.62 -13.86
C TYR A 644 38.57 -15.38 -15.12
N ILE A 645 38.06 -16.60 -14.94
CA ILE A 645 37.64 -17.50 -16.02
C ILE A 645 36.13 -17.74 -15.93
N ALA A 646 35.39 -17.40 -16.97
CA ALA A 646 33.98 -17.77 -17.13
C ALA A 646 33.83 -18.89 -18.18
N ASP A 647 32.89 -19.81 -17.95
CA ASP A 647 32.48 -20.82 -18.93
C ASP A 647 31.83 -20.14 -20.16
N LEU A 648 32.50 -20.18 -21.31
CA LEU A 648 32.02 -19.56 -22.55
C LEU A 648 31.00 -20.42 -23.31
N GLU A 649 30.99 -21.75 -23.12
CA GLU A 649 30.17 -22.67 -23.92
C GLU A 649 28.79 -22.89 -23.31
N ASN A 650 28.72 -23.06 -21.99
CA ASN A 650 27.51 -23.40 -21.26
C ASN A 650 27.12 -22.36 -20.20
N ASN A 651 28.06 -21.46 -19.84
CA ASN A 651 27.87 -20.40 -18.84
C ASN A 651 27.39 -20.97 -17.47
N LEU A 652 27.85 -22.18 -17.11
CA LEU A 652 27.46 -22.90 -15.89
C LEU A 652 28.37 -22.63 -14.70
N TRP A 653 29.58 -22.11 -14.90
CA TRP A 653 30.52 -21.81 -13.82
C TRP A 653 31.40 -20.59 -14.09
N CYS A 654 31.93 -20.03 -13.01
CA CYS A 654 32.91 -18.93 -13.03
C CYS A 654 33.96 -19.16 -11.94
N ARG A 655 35.25 -19.05 -12.29
CA ARG A 655 36.39 -19.12 -11.37
C ARG A 655 37.01 -17.74 -11.19
N LEU A 656 37.07 -17.26 -9.96
CA LEU A 656 37.77 -16.05 -9.55
C LEU A 656 39.01 -16.43 -8.71
N THR A 657 40.19 -15.97 -9.10
CA THR A 657 41.42 -16.16 -8.31
C THR A 657 41.83 -14.86 -7.65
N ILE A 658 41.86 -14.89 -6.32
CA ILE A 658 42.29 -13.80 -5.45
C ILE A 658 43.61 -14.19 -4.78
N ILE A 659 44.55 -13.25 -4.64
CA ILE A 659 45.81 -13.46 -3.92
C ILE A 659 46.02 -12.35 -2.89
N PHE A 660 46.16 -12.73 -1.62
CA PHE A 660 46.57 -11.83 -0.54
C PHE A 660 48.00 -12.15 -0.06
N PRO A 661 48.75 -11.16 0.47
CA PRO A 661 49.96 -11.43 1.23
C PRO A 661 49.68 -12.34 2.43
N ALA A 662 50.57 -13.29 2.73
CA ALA A 662 50.39 -14.22 3.84
C ALA A 662 50.42 -13.55 5.23
N THR A 663 50.98 -12.33 5.32
CA THR A 663 50.97 -11.47 6.51
C THR A 663 49.57 -11.04 6.93
N GLN A 664 48.58 -11.07 6.02
CA GLN A 664 47.23 -10.63 6.32
C GLN A 664 46.43 -11.75 7.03
N PRO A 665 45.57 -11.41 8.00
CA PRO A 665 44.76 -12.38 8.73
C PRO A 665 43.86 -13.17 7.79
N ARG A 666 43.57 -14.43 8.14
CA ARG A 666 42.72 -15.31 7.33
C ARG A 666 41.30 -14.76 7.33
N ILE A 667 40.82 -14.37 6.14
CA ILE A 667 39.43 -13.95 5.93
C ILE A 667 38.60 -15.21 5.70
N ASP A 668 37.49 -15.33 6.41
CA ASP A 668 36.42 -16.25 6.01
C ASP A 668 35.68 -15.64 4.82
N LEU A 669 36.01 -16.13 3.62
CA LEU A 669 35.36 -15.71 2.39
C LEU A 669 34.03 -16.43 2.14
N GLU A 670 33.77 -17.55 2.82
CA GLU A 670 32.58 -18.37 2.58
C GLU A 670 31.34 -17.67 3.14
N THR A 671 31.35 -17.33 4.45
CA THR A 671 30.25 -16.57 5.06
C THR A 671 30.10 -15.18 4.44
N LEU A 672 31.21 -14.53 4.05
CA LEU A 672 31.17 -13.25 3.36
C LEU A 672 30.46 -13.36 2.00
N ILE A 673 30.83 -14.33 1.17
CA ILE A 673 30.21 -14.57 -0.15
C ILE A 673 28.72 -14.92 0.00
N HIS A 674 28.34 -15.78 0.96
CA HIS A 674 26.94 -16.07 1.21
C HIS A 674 26.15 -14.84 1.68
N SER A 675 26.74 -14.00 2.53
CA SER A 675 26.10 -12.76 3.00
C SER A 675 25.85 -11.77 1.84
N GLU A 676 26.83 -11.54 0.97
CA GLU A 676 26.64 -10.67 -0.20
C GLU A 676 25.70 -11.30 -1.23
N ALA A 677 25.76 -12.63 -1.44
CA ALA A 677 24.88 -13.35 -2.38
C ALA A 677 23.40 -13.20 -2.03
N SER A 678 23.06 -13.15 -0.73
CA SER A 678 21.70 -12.89 -0.25
C SER A 678 21.24 -11.44 -0.45
N ARG A 679 22.18 -10.48 -0.56
CA ARG A 679 21.91 -9.04 -0.67
C ARG A 679 21.86 -8.55 -2.12
N THR A 680 22.64 -9.16 -3.00
CA THR A 680 22.74 -8.79 -4.41
C THR A 680 21.61 -9.37 -5.26
N SER A 681 20.86 -8.50 -5.95
CA SER A 681 19.97 -8.89 -7.04
C SER A 681 20.69 -8.90 -8.39
N ILE A 682 20.34 -9.88 -9.23
CA ILE A 682 20.80 -10.04 -10.61
C ILE A 682 19.88 -9.26 -11.55
N THR A 683 18.57 -9.43 -11.37
CA THR A 683 17.49 -8.65 -11.98
C THR A 683 16.57 -8.15 -10.88
N SER A 684 16.26 -6.86 -10.87
CA SER A 684 15.29 -6.24 -9.98
C SER A 684 14.88 -4.88 -10.54
N ILE A 685 13.58 -4.56 -10.50
CA ILE A 685 13.10 -3.19 -10.70
C ILE A 685 12.98 -2.51 -9.34
N VAL A 686 13.41 -1.25 -9.25
CA VAL A 686 13.30 -0.44 -8.02
C VAL A 686 11.84 -0.42 -7.57
N GLY A 687 11.60 -0.75 -6.30
CA GLY A 687 10.26 -0.81 -5.71
C GLY A 687 9.48 -2.10 -5.91
N ILE A 688 9.93 -3.06 -6.75
CA ILE A 688 9.23 -4.35 -6.98
C ILE A 688 10.07 -5.52 -6.44
N GLN A 689 9.43 -6.41 -5.68
CA GLN A 689 10.02 -7.64 -5.14
C GLN A 689 9.65 -8.87 -5.97
N ASN A 690 8.36 -9.16 -6.17
CA ASN A 690 7.90 -10.31 -6.95
C ASN A 690 6.73 -9.96 -7.86
N CYS A 691 6.51 -10.81 -8.87
CA CYS A 691 5.44 -10.69 -9.84
C CYS A 691 4.73 -12.03 -10.06
N PHE A 692 3.41 -12.01 -9.97
CA PHE A 692 2.51 -13.15 -10.16
C PHE A 692 1.49 -12.81 -11.25
N ILE A 693 1.03 -13.83 -11.99
CA ILE A 693 -0.07 -13.66 -12.94
C ILE A 693 -1.22 -14.56 -12.47
N THR A 694 -2.37 -13.94 -12.22
CA THR A 694 -3.55 -14.58 -11.61
C THR A 694 -4.76 -14.38 -12.52
N GLU A 695 -5.66 -15.36 -12.57
CA GLU A 695 -6.91 -15.27 -13.34
C GLU A 695 -7.96 -14.45 -12.57
N ASN A 696 -8.61 -13.49 -13.23
CA ASN A 696 -9.61 -12.65 -12.58
C ASN A 696 -10.94 -13.38 -12.38
N LYS A 697 -11.12 -13.93 -11.18
CA LYS A 697 -12.36 -14.57 -10.73
C LYS A 697 -13.59 -13.64 -10.79
N GLU A 698 -13.42 -12.32 -10.64
CA GLU A 698 -14.54 -11.35 -10.73
C GLU A 698 -15.02 -11.04 -12.15
N TYR A 699 -14.16 -11.18 -13.16
CA TYR A 699 -14.56 -10.93 -14.55
C TYR A 699 -15.55 -12.01 -15.01
N ARG A 700 -15.26 -13.25 -14.62
CA ARG A 700 -16.03 -14.46 -14.94
C ARG A 700 -17.48 -14.46 -14.41
N SER A 701 -17.82 -13.62 -13.43
CA SER A 701 -19.19 -13.51 -12.89
C SER A 701 -20.01 -12.36 -13.50
N LYS A 702 -19.37 -11.42 -14.22
CA LYS A 702 -20.02 -10.24 -14.82
C LYS A 702 -20.45 -10.50 -16.27
N ILE A 703 -19.77 -11.41 -16.98
CA ILE A 703 -20.14 -11.86 -18.32
C ILE A 703 -21.23 -12.94 -18.23
N LYS A 704 -22.34 -12.74 -18.95
CA LYS A 704 -23.46 -13.70 -19.10
C LYS A 704 -23.52 -14.39 -20.48
N THR A 705 -22.53 -14.19 -21.32
CA THR A 705 -22.40 -14.82 -22.64
C THR A 705 -21.45 -16.01 -22.59
N ASP A 706 -21.65 -17.02 -23.47
CA ASP A 706 -20.88 -18.27 -23.51
C ASP A 706 -19.40 -18.13 -23.96
N SER A 707 -18.91 -16.90 -24.07
CA SER A 707 -17.52 -16.54 -24.32
C SER A 707 -16.65 -16.85 -23.09
N ASN A 708 -15.87 -17.93 -23.16
CA ASN A 708 -15.02 -18.45 -22.06
C ASN A 708 -13.74 -17.62 -21.85
N ASP A 709 -13.85 -16.28 -21.92
CA ASP A 709 -12.74 -15.34 -21.91
C ASP A 709 -12.20 -15.10 -20.49
N ILE A 710 -10.95 -15.53 -20.30
CA ILE A 710 -10.22 -15.39 -19.03
C ILE A 710 -9.43 -14.08 -19.08
N GLU A 711 -9.85 -13.08 -18.29
CA GLU A 711 -9.01 -11.92 -17.98
C GLU A 711 -7.89 -12.35 -17.01
N TYR A 712 -6.65 -11.96 -17.32
CA TYR A 712 -5.49 -12.18 -16.45
C TYR A 712 -5.04 -10.86 -15.84
N ILE A 713 -4.69 -10.88 -14.55
CA ILE A 713 -4.13 -9.76 -13.81
C ILE A 713 -2.65 -10.05 -13.52
N LEU A 714 -1.79 -9.05 -13.70
CA LEU A 714 -0.45 -9.03 -13.09
C LEU A 714 -0.60 -8.46 -11.68
N SER A 715 -0.32 -9.29 -10.67
CA SER A 715 -0.22 -8.88 -9.27
C SER A 715 1.25 -8.80 -8.88
N THR A 716 1.65 -7.74 -8.18
CA THR A 716 3.04 -7.49 -7.82
C THR A 716 3.18 -7.21 -6.34
N GLU A 717 4.24 -7.77 -5.73
CA GLU A 717 4.73 -7.39 -4.40
C GLU A 717 5.68 -6.21 -4.59
N GLY A 718 5.40 -5.10 -3.92
CA GLY A 718 6.03 -3.81 -4.21
C GLY A 718 5.16 -2.90 -5.09
N GLU A 719 5.64 -1.67 -5.27
CA GLU A 719 4.99 -0.61 -6.04
C GLU A 719 5.98 0.05 -7.01
N ASN A 720 5.65 0.08 -8.30
CA ASN A 720 6.30 1.00 -9.25
C ASN A 720 5.38 1.26 -10.46
N ILE A 721 4.44 2.19 -10.28
CA ILE A 721 3.46 2.58 -11.30
C ILE A 721 4.15 3.22 -12.52
N ASN A 722 5.22 3.99 -12.33
CA ASN A 722 5.98 4.64 -13.41
C ASN A 722 6.64 3.61 -14.35
N ALA A 723 7.26 2.57 -13.78
CA ALA A 723 7.81 1.46 -14.56
C ALA A 723 6.72 0.70 -15.33
N LEU A 724 5.50 0.61 -14.77
CA LEU A 724 4.37 -0.07 -15.40
C LEU A 724 3.72 0.74 -16.53
N MET A 725 3.57 2.06 -16.39
CA MET A 725 3.04 2.94 -17.43
C MET A 725 3.83 2.85 -18.74
N THR A 726 5.14 2.55 -18.66
CA THR A 726 6.00 2.30 -19.83
C THR A 726 5.52 1.12 -20.71
N TYR A 727 4.74 0.18 -20.16
CA TYR A 727 4.27 -1.04 -20.85
C TYR A 727 2.79 -0.99 -21.25
N TYR A 728 2.31 0.20 -21.65
CA TYR A 728 0.93 0.44 -22.15
C TYR A 728 0.45 -0.53 -23.26
N GLN A 729 1.36 -1.18 -23.99
CA GLN A 729 1.05 -2.18 -25.03
C GLN A 729 0.73 -3.58 -24.47
N ILE A 730 0.80 -3.79 -23.15
CA ILE A 730 0.62 -5.08 -22.48
C ILE A 730 -0.54 -5.01 -21.46
N PHE A 731 -0.67 -3.90 -20.75
CA PHE A 731 -1.59 -3.73 -19.61
C PHE A 731 -2.66 -2.67 -19.89
N ASP A 732 -3.87 -2.86 -19.34
CA ASP A 732 -4.89 -1.81 -19.35
C ASP A 732 -4.59 -0.78 -18.25
N LEU A 733 -3.90 0.29 -18.63
CA LEU A 733 -3.53 1.38 -17.72
C LEU A 733 -4.75 2.10 -17.11
N ARG A 734 -5.96 1.93 -17.67
CA ARG A 734 -7.21 2.52 -17.15
C ARG A 734 -7.72 1.82 -15.88
N ARG A 735 -7.16 0.64 -15.55
CA ARG A 735 -7.58 -0.23 -14.43
C ARG A 735 -6.40 -0.59 -13.50
N ILE A 736 -5.38 0.26 -13.43
CA ILE A 736 -4.30 0.15 -12.44
C ILE A 736 -4.87 0.29 -11.02
N TYR A 737 -4.34 -0.51 -10.10
CA TYR A 737 -4.66 -0.43 -8.69
C TYR A 737 -3.41 -0.70 -7.83
N THR A 738 -3.26 0.02 -6.73
CA THR A 738 -2.33 -0.32 -5.65
C THR A 738 -3.02 -0.16 -4.30
N ASN A 739 -2.55 -0.90 -3.30
CA ASN A 739 -3.03 -0.77 -1.92
C ASN A 739 -2.41 0.43 -1.17
N ASN A 740 -1.45 1.15 -1.76
CA ASN A 740 -0.91 2.38 -1.20
C ASN A 740 -1.75 3.60 -1.60
N ILE A 741 -2.53 4.11 -0.65
CA ILE A 741 -3.47 5.22 -0.84
C ILE A 741 -2.73 6.54 -1.13
N HIS A 742 -1.58 6.78 -0.51
CA HIS A 742 -0.76 7.96 -0.78
C HIS A 742 -0.23 7.96 -2.22
N ARG A 743 0.17 6.81 -2.78
CA ARG A 743 0.53 6.71 -4.21
C ARG A 743 -0.65 6.95 -5.14
N MET A 744 -1.84 6.45 -4.78
CA MET A 744 -3.05 6.75 -5.55
C MET A 744 -3.38 8.25 -5.53
N ALA A 745 -3.23 8.92 -4.38
CA ALA A 745 -3.40 10.36 -4.26
C ALA A 745 -2.37 11.14 -5.12
N GLN A 746 -1.08 10.80 -5.02
CA GLN A 746 0.02 11.46 -5.74
C GLN A 746 -0.07 11.31 -7.28
N ILE A 747 -0.59 10.19 -7.79
CA ILE A 747 -0.57 9.86 -9.23
C ILE A 747 -1.93 10.08 -9.90
N PHE A 748 -3.03 9.74 -9.23
CA PHE A 748 -4.39 9.75 -9.79
C PHE A 748 -5.33 10.76 -9.10
N GLY A 749 -4.89 11.41 -8.02
CA GLY A 749 -5.66 12.41 -7.27
C GLY A 749 -6.47 11.84 -6.10
N ILE A 750 -6.91 12.73 -5.22
CA ILE A 750 -7.53 12.36 -3.93
C ILE A 750 -8.81 11.50 -4.07
N GLU A 751 -9.62 11.73 -5.10
CA GLU A 751 -10.78 10.88 -5.44
C GLU A 751 -10.40 9.40 -5.68
N ALA A 752 -9.28 9.16 -6.38
CA ALA A 752 -8.79 7.80 -6.61
C ALA A 752 -8.26 7.17 -5.31
N ALA A 753 -7.71 7.97 -4.41
CA ALA A 753 -7.27 7.56 -3.08
C ALA A 753 -8.47 7.19 -2.18
N ASN A 754 -9.50 8.03 -2.12
CA ASN A 754 -10.78 7.80 -1.44
C ASN A 754 -11.42 6.46 -1.88
N ARG A 755 -11.62 6.24 -3.18
CA ARG A 755 -12.20 4.99 -3.68
C ARG A 755 -11.28 3.77 -3.45
N THR A 756 -9.96 3.97 -3.33
CA THR A 756 -9.01 2.92 -2.93
C THR A 756 -9.15 2.58 -1.45
N LEU A 757 -9.29 3.56 -0.57
CA LEU A 757 -9.52 3.40 0.87
C LEU A 757 -10.82 2.61 1.14
N ILE A 758 -11.95 2.98 0.50
CA ILE A 758 -13.20 2.22 0.60
C ILE A 758 -13.00 0.75 0.16
N ARG A 759 -12.29 0.53 -0.96
CA ARG A 759 -12.02 -0.82 -1.49
C ARG A 759 -11.13 -1.64 -0.57
N GLU A 760 -10.11 -1.04 0.05
CA GLU A 760 -9.21 -1.72 0.99
C GLU A 760 -9.91 -2.06 2.31
N ILE A 761 -10.68 -1.14 2.91
CA ILE A 761 -11.45 -1.42 4.13
C ILE A 761 -12.48 -2.54 3.87
N ASN A 762 -13.18 -2.50 2.73
CA ASN A 762 -14.13 -3.54 2.36
C ASN A 762 -13.45 -4.89 2.07
N ARG A 763 -12.21 -4.91 1.56
CA ARG A 763 -11.40 -6.13 1.42
C ARG A 763 -11.03 -6.71 2.78
N VAL A 764 -10.65 -5.85 3.73
CA VAL A 764 -10.31 -6.24 5.11
C VAL A 764 -11.50 -6.87 5.82
N PHE A 765 -12.70 -6.28 5.77
CA PHE A 765 -13.90 -6.89 6.36
C PHE A 765 -14.42 -8.12 5.59
N GLY A 766 -14.39 -8.07 4.25
CA GLY A 766 -14.84 -9.17 3.40
C GLY A 766 -14.05 -10.47 3.59
N ALA A 767 -12.76 -10.39 3.97
CA ALA A 767 -11.95 -11.55 4.32
C ALA A 767 -12.49 -12.34 5.53
N TYR A 768 -13.24 -11.70 6.43
CA TYR A 768 -13.89 -12.32 7.60
C TYR A 768 -15.38 -12.63 7.38
N GLY A 769 -15.91 -12.40 6.17
CA GLY A 769 -17.34 -12.54 5.87
C GLY A 769 -18.23 -11.45 6.50
N ILE A 770 -17.64 -10.33 6.90
CA ILE A 770 -18.34 -9.19 7.51
C ILE A 770 -18.80 -8.24 6.40
N GLU A 771 -20.11 -8.05 6.23
CA GLU A 771 -20.67 -7.02 5.34
C GLU A 771 -20.90 -5.71 6.13
N VAL A 772 -20.18 -4.65 5.75
CA VAL A 772 -20.43 -3.27 6.24
C VAL A 772 -21.12 -2.48 5.11
N ASP A 773 -22.17 -1.71 5.43
CA ASP A 773 -22.87 -0.92 4.41
C ASP A 773 -21.98 0.19 3.84
N TYR A 774 -22.04 0.36 2.52
CA TYR A 774 -21.22 1.30 1.76
C TYR A 774 -21.29 2.74 2.29
N ARG A 775 -22.44 3.19 2.82
CA ARG A 775 -22.61 4.59 3.27
C ARG A 775 -21.69 4.94 4.44
N HIS A 776 -21.48 4.00 5.36
CA HIS A 776 -20.55 4.17 6.48
C HIS A 776 -19.09 4.21 5.99
N LEU A 777 -18.74 3.35 5.02
CA LEU A 777 -17.39 3.32 4.44
C LEU A 777 -17.09 4.57 3.59
N SER A 778 -18.09 5.08 2.86
CA SER A 778 -17.99 6.34 2.11
C SER A 778 -17.80 7.51 3.07
N LEU A 779 -18.65 7.65 4.09
CA LEU A 779 -18.53 8.75 5.06
C LEU A 779 -17.17 8.75 5.76
N LEU A 780 -16.62 7.57 6.07
CA LEU A 780 -15.26 7.44 6.58
C LEU A 780 -14.19 7.89 5.57
N ALA A 781 -14.25 7.42 4.33
CA ALA A 781 -13.27 7.80 3.32
C ALA A 781 -13.34 9.29 2.97
N ASP A 782 -14.54 9.86 2.92
CA ASP A 782 -14.79 11.28 2.66
C ASP A 782 -14.24 12.13 3.81
N TYR A 783 -14.49 11.77 5.08
CA TYR A 783 -13.86 12.45 6.23
C TYR A 783 -12.33 12.32 6.26
N MET A 784 -11.77 11.18 5.85
CA MET A 784 -10.31 11.01 5.75
C MET A 784 -9.69 11.70 4.52
N THR A 785 -10.47 12.38 3.67
CA THR A 785 -9.97 13.00 2.43
C THR A 785 -10.51 14.40 2.09
N TYR A 786 -11.45 14.96 2.85
CA TYR A 786 -12.10 16.25 2.52
C TYR A 786 -11.14 17.46 2.44
N GLU A 787 -10.05 17.44 3.21
CA GLU A 787 -8.98 18.46 3.18
C GLU A 787 -8.13 18.39 1.88
N GLY A 788 -8.36 17.40 1.01
CA GLY A 788 -7.58 17.13 -0.20
C GLY A 788 -6.34 16.26 0.03
N VAL A 789 -6.08 15.87 1.28
CA VAL A 789 -4.97 15.02 1.74
C VAL A 789 -5.56 13.81 2.46
N TYR A 790 -4.87 12.65 2.39
CA TYR A 790 -5.27 11.45 3.13
C TYR A 790 -4.82 11.55 4.60
N LYS A 791 -5.78 11.73 5.50
CA LYS A 791 -5.62 12.14 6.90
C LYS A 791 -5.91 10.99 7.88
N PRO A 792 -5.01 10.65 8.82
CA PRO A 792 -5.29 9.64 9.86
C PRO A 792 -6.34 10.12 10.87
N CYS A 793 -7.10 9.20 11.45
CA CYS A 793 -8.03 9.48 12.55
C CYS A 793 -7.34 9.30 13.93
N ASN A 794 -6.19 9.95 14.14
CA ASN A 794 -5.41 9.91 15.38
C ASN A 794 -5.22 11.33 15.98
N ARG A 795 -4.39 11.46 17.02
CA ARG A 795 -4.06 12.74 17.67
C ARG A 795 -3.57 13.82 16.68
N LEU A 796 -2.76 13.43 15.69
CA LEU A 796 -2.25 14.35 14.66
C LEU A 796 -3.38 14.83 13.75
N GLY A 797 -4.27 13.93 13.32
CA GLY A 797 -5.47 14.27 12.56
C GLY A 797 -6.40 15.24 13.28
N LEU A 798 -6.65 15.04 14.57
CA LEU A 798 -7.57 15.88 15.34
C LEU A 798 -7.06 17.33 15.54
N ARG A 799 -5.78 17.64 15.24
CA ARG A 799 -5.22 19.00 15.39
C ARG A 799 -5.91 20.05 14.52
N THR A 800 -6.35 19.69 13.29
CA THR A 800 -6.96 20.63 12.35
C THR A 800 -8.45 20.91 12.62
N ASN A 801 -9.10 20.12 13.50
CA ASN A 801 -10.50 20.32 13.85
C ASN A 801 -10.71 21.62 14.67
N ALA A 802 -11.86 22.27 14.52
CA ALA A 802 -12.07 23.65 15.01
C ALA A 802 -12.37 23.80 16.52
N SER A 803 -12.63 22.72 17.28
CA SER A 803 -13.05 22.79 18.69
C SER A 803 -11.89 22.47 19.67
N PRO A 804 -11.37 23.45 20.43
CA PRO A 804 -10.34 23.19 21.44
C PRO A 804 -10.77 22.17 22.50
N LEU A 805 -12.03 22.19 22.95
CA LEU A 805 -12.51 21.24 23.96
C LEU A 805 -12.68 19.82 23.39
N GLN A 806 -12.92 19.65 22.09
CA GLN A 806 -12.88 18.33 21.46
C GLN A 806 -11.46 17.75 21.48
N LYS A 807 -10.43 18.56 21.16
CA LYS A 807 -9.01 18.17 21.26
C LYS A 807 -8.63 17.80 22.70
N ILE A 808 -8.93 18.68 23.66
CA ILE A 808 -8.61 18.52 25.09
C ILE A 808 -9.27 17.28 25.71
N THR A 809 -10.46 16.89 25.25
CA THR A 809 -11.18 15.68 25.73
C THR A 809 -10.88 14.40 24.94
N PHE A 810 -9.90 14.43 24.04
CA PHE A 810 -9.44 13.25 23.31
C PHE A 810 -8.22 12.61 24.00
N GLU A 811 -7.06 13.25 23.91
CA GLU A 811 -5.79 12.82 24.51
C GLU A 811 -4.92 14.06 24.80
N THR A 812 -3.87 13.90 25.62
CA THR A 812 -2.88 14.94 25.97
C THR A 812 -3.50 16.31 26.30
N SER A 813 -4.48 16.34 27.21
CA SER A 813 -5.29 17.52 27.54
C SER A 813 -4.48 18.79 27.85
N THR A 814 -3.30 18.65 28.47
CA THR A 814 -2.43 19.76 28.87
C THR A 814 -1.68 20.41 27.69
N THR A 815 -1.30 19.64 26.67
CA THR A 815 -0.60 20.20 25.49
C THR A 815 -1.57 21.00 24.64
N TYR A 816 -2.77 20.48 24.37
CA TYR A 816 -3.82 21.21 23.66
C TYR A 816 -4.32 22.43 24.42
N LEU A 817 -4.46 22.36 25.75
CA LEU A 817 -4.81 23.53 26.55
C LEU A 817 -3.72 24.62 26.45
N ARG A 818 -2.44 24.24 26.45
CA ARG A 818 -1.33 25.18 26.24
C ARG A 818 -1.35 25.78 24.83
N GLU A 819 -1.56 24.97 23.80
CA GLU A 819 -1.65 25.44 22.40
C GLU A 819 -2.83 26.42 22.22
N ALA A 820 -4.02 26.06 22.69
CA ALA A 820 -5.21 26.92 22.63
C ALA A 820 -5.01 28.26 23.38
N LEU A 821 -4.34 28.24 24.55
CA LEU A 821 -4.02 29.45 25.31
C LEU A 821 -2.93 30.33 24.64
N LEU A 822 -1.96 29.73 23.96
CA LEU A 822 -0.90 30.46 23.24
C LEU A 822 -1.44 31.12 21.96
N TYR A 823 -2.30 30.44 21.21
CA TYR A 823 -2.92 30.97 19.99
C TYR A 823 -4.17 31.83 20.27
N GLY A 824 -4.71 31.80 21.49
CA GLY A 824 -5.94 32.50 21.86
C GLY A 824 -7.20 31.90 21.22
N GLU A 825 -7.23 30.58 20.96
CA GLU A 825 -8.36 29.90 20.31
C GLU A 825 -9.68 30.15 21.06
N HIS A 826 -10.75 30.45 20.32
CA HIS A 826 -12.10 30.64 20.86
C HIS A 826 -12.97 29.40 20.60
N GLU A 827 -13.52 28.81 21.67
CA GLU A 827 -14.45 27.68 21.57
C GLU A 827 -15.89 28.18 21.39
N GLU A 828 -16.49 27.89 20.23
CA GLU A 828 -17.86 28.29 19.89
C GLU A 828 -18.96 27.46 20.58
N LEU A 829 -18.59 26.38 21.28
CA LEU A 829 -19.52 25.44 21.92
C LEU A 829 -20.49 24.80 20.91
N LYS A 830 -19.96 24.37 19.75
CA LYS A 830 -20.72 23.63 18.72
C LYS A 830 -20.54 22.11 18.82
N SER A 831 -19.33 21.62 19.04
CA SER A 831 -19.03 20.17 19.10
C SER A 831 -19.78 19.47 20.26
N PRO A 832 -20.13 18.17 20.13
CA PRO A 832 -20.76 17.44 21.22
C PRO A 832 -19.93 17.45 22.50
N SER A 833 -18.62 17.23 22.41
CA SER A 833 -17.70 17.29 23.55
C SER A 833 -17.70 18.63 24.25
N SER A 834 -17.61 19.76 23.52
CA SER A 834 -17.57 21.08 24.14
C SER A 834 -18.89 21.45 24.82
N ARG A 835 -20.02 20.97 24.27
CA ARG A 835 -21.35 21.08 24.89
C ARG A 835 -21.51 20.22 26.14
N LEU A 836 -21.05 18.97 26.10
CA LEU A 836 -21.10 18.07 27.26
C LEU A 836 -20.23 18.60 28.43
N VAL A 837 -19.02 19.10 28.14
CA VAL A 837 -18.14 19.74 29.14
C VAL A 837 -18.79 20.97 29.77
N THR A 838 -19.61 21.72 29.03
CA THR A 838 -20.30 22.92 29.52
C THR A 838 -21.74 22.69 29.99
N GLY A 839 -22.20 21.43 30.06
CA GLY A 839 -23.57 21.08 30.47
C GLY A 839 -24.67 21.58 29.52
N ARG A 840 -24.34 21.90 28.26
CA ARG A 840 -25.28 22.38 27.23
C ARG A 840 -25.89 21.22 26.45
N MET A 841 -27.10 21.42 25.94
CA MET A 841 -27.77 20.47 25.05
C MET A 841 -27.01 20.33 23.73
N VAL A 842 -26.66 19.08 23.36
CA VAL A 842 -25.95 18.75 22.11
C VAL A 842 -26.84 19.04 20.90
N GLN A 843 -26.29 19.64 19.84
CA GLN A 843 -27.04 20.12 18.68
C GLN A 843 -27.30 19.03 17.61
N CYS A 844 -27.61 17.81 18.05
CA CYS A 844 -27.92 16.67 17.19
C CYS A 844 -29.22 15.98 17.64
N GLY A 845 -29.81 15.18 16.74
CA GLY A 845 -31.07 14.49 16.95
C GLY A 845 -32.19 15.46 17.36
N THR A 846 -32.79 15.22 18.53
CA THR A 846 -33.84 16.08 19.11
C THR A 846 -33.35 17.45 19.55
N GLY A 847 -32.04 17.68 19.69
CA GLY A 847 -31.44 18.98 19.99
C GLY A 847 -31.05 19.82 18.76
N ALA A 848 -31.38 19.35 17.55
CA ALA A 848 -31.06 20.04 16.29
C ALA A 848 -32.03 21.21 15.94
N PHE A 849 -33.11 21.40 16.71
CA PHE A 849 -34.10 22.45 16.47
C PHE A 849 -34.76 22.93 17.78
N ASP A 850 -35.18 24.21 17.80
CA ASP A 850 -35.94 24.79 18.90
C ASP A 850 -37.46 24.61 18.71
N ILE A 851 -38.17 24.39 19.82
CA ILE A 851 -39.64 24.27 19.82
C ILE A 851 -40.27 25.59 20.29
N LEU A 852 -41.00 26.25 19.39
CA LEU A 852 -41.67 27.52 19.64
C LEU A 852 -43.20 27.33 19.68
N THR A 853 -43.82 27.62 20.83
CA THR A 853 -45.28 27.61 20.96
C THR A 853 -45.88 28.83 20.27
N LYS A 854 -46.71 28.60 19.23
CA LYS A 854 -47.45 29.70 18.58
C LYS A 854 -48.54 30.23 19.52
N LEU A 855 -48.28 31.38 20.12
CA LEU A 855 -49.30 32.16 20.85
C LEU A 855 -50.42 32.60 19.89
N SER A 856 -51.66 32.58 20.37
CA SER A 856 -52.81 33.13 19.65
C SER A 856 -52.84 34.65 19.79
N SER A 857 -52.56 35.34 18.67
CA SER A 857 -52.78 36.77 18.47
C SER A 857 -54.23 37.07 18.10
#